data_AF-A0A1Y5F7N9-F1
#
_entry.id   AF-A0A1Y5F7N9-F1
#
_cell.length_a   1.000
_cell.length_b   1.000
_cell.length_c   1.000
_cell.angle_alpha   90.00
_cell.angle_beta   90.00
_cell.angle_gamma   90.00
#
_symmetry.space_group_name_H-M   'P 1'
#
loop_
_entity.id
_entity.type
_entity.pdbx_description
1 polymer ?
#
loop_
_entity_poly.entity_id
_entity_poly.type
_entity_poly.pdbx_seq_one_letter_code
_entity_poly.pdbx_strand_id
1 'polypeptide(L)'
;MKNLVFLGVLLLATACGNKEVNHTDTTPLLKPSKIVKSLSTEDNYNITIEKSALGHLFLMQSSIIDNPPSATGNPLASKVIYFRKNGPFIGMFESTSGKLVTDSVTTETLLAKFPVVFENNSEVTFNFEEGMKILFQKGSYYIADPKSDTSSESTYRILESFINEVELRDGNIFIDQYLRVEVPATSRAAASVSPVQIKYIFSSYKKNENFKSVTSPGFDYVGYFENHPVYANNEDGSINETQVVHIKKFDITKPIVFHVTNNVPKKYYQAVVDGVKYWNKAFSKEVISVETLPSDVKIFEPGYNIVQWLDWDTAGFAYAASSSDPLTGEIKQAHVFMTSSFAKGSYRSAKTYLERFDKEDKANIHHLSLQGFTSTLTCRNKEERMQAESFKLKELIEVVEAGTYTDEEKEVMYVRYVSDYIREVVAHEVGHTLGFRHNFAASLDSNVDSSNYEALAKNYLKTGLLETEVNVGSSVMDYTPGFFSNFIGAKIRLENDALAYDQHAINVAYKGASKISELQYCTDGDAGKFFDCFRFDAFTNIMESKQFFMKSSMKNLVHIMLKKQFSLLANNELSEDQKVTAINMIQVPGEEDGSWLAEKRFKPLIEKAKLGKKSTMLERTYSLAATREELAEYQAKTAEKVTKDFLKIGGMNQVLFKNITPIRNGDLLATPVAHEMIALTKKLAPAYYEEFLTEKIKKAIDAKMKVYALDFDRMFLLYSLQYLDQKFAVKEAGFAKDVTTLTATVINTLDSKVEVISESGLLKPTFDFKINRKSLRKEAVDLAKSDFFPGSHSFKREMKKLNAVTFKSFKTLKETILGTFSTIESTPDDIYDYFMDEKKLYSPLK
;
A
#
# COMPACT_ATOMS: atom_id res chain seq x y z
N MET A 1 -95.72 -4.94 -5.88
CA MET A 1 -94.62 -5.27 -6.82
C MET A 1 -93.44 -4.44 -6.36
N LYS A 2 -92.50 -5.03 -5.61
CA LYS A 2 -91.37 -5.82 -6.12
C LYS A 2 -90.29 -4.92 -6.76
N ASN A 3 -89.10 -5.00 -6.15
CA ASN A 3 -87.80 -4.98 -6.79
C ASN A 3 -87.31 -3.63 -7.35
N LEU A 4 -86.42 -2.94 -6.62
CA LEU A 4 -84.99 -2.89 -6.93
C LEU A 4 -84.27 -1.96 -5.93
N VAL A 5 -82.96 -2.19 -5.77
CA VAL A 5 -81.99 -1.34 -5.05
C VAL A 5 -81.90 -1.54 -3.54
N PHE A 6 -81.65 -2.81 -3.15
CA PHE A 6 -81.03 -3.19 -1.89
C PHE A 6 -79.67 -3.82 -2.23
N LEU A 7 -78.72 -3.03 -2.76
CA LEU A 7 -77.32 -3.45 -2.96
C LEU A 7 -76.48 -2.21 -3.35
N GLY A 8 -75.91 -1.49 -2.38
CA GLY A 8 -75.10 -0.31 -2.72
C GLY A 8 -74.56 0.55 -1.57
N VAL A 9 -74.59 0.07 -0.32
CA VAL A 9 -74.07 0.87 0.84
C VAL A 9 -73.18 0.03 1.78
N LEU A 10 -72.72 -1.16 1.36
CA LEU A 10 -71.86 -2.01 2.19
C LEU A 10 -70.56 -2.39 1.46
N LEU A 11 -69.78 -1.41 0.99
CA LEU A 11 -68.47 -1.66 0.33
C LEU A 11 -67.55 -0.43 0.33
N LEU A 12 -67.51 0.34 1.43
CA LEU A 12 -66.58 1.46 1.63
C LEU A 12 -65.85 1.40 2.99
N ALA A 13 -65.38 0.21 3.36
CA ALA A 13 -64.50 0.01 4.50
C ALA A 13 -63.55 -1.18 4.31
N THR A 14 -62.81 -1.18 3.20
CA THR A 14 -61.54 -1.92 3.09
C THR A 14 -60.52 -0.98 2.49
N ALA A 15 -60.18 0.07 3.25
CA ALA A 15 -58.91 0.74 3.06
C ALA A 15 -57.82 -0.30 3.36
N CYS A 16 -56.93 -0.51 2.40
CA CYS A 16 -55.70 -1.28 2.58
C CYS A 16 -55.02 -0.81 3.86
N GLY A 17 -55.06 -1.63 4.90
CA GLY A 17 -54.25 -1.41 6.08
C GLY A 17 -52.79 -1.56 5.68
N ASN A 18 -52.06 -0.44 5.64
CA ASN A 18 -50.66 -0.48 6.02
C ASN A 18 -50.63 -1.19 7.37
N LYS A 19 -50.07 -2.40 7.43
CA LYS A 19 -49.74 -3.01 8.72
C LYS A 19 -48.70 -2.08 9.35
N GLU A 20 -49.14 -1.26 10.30
CA GLU A 20 -48.26 -0.50 11.16
C GLU A 20 -47.23 -1.47 11.76
N VAL A 21 -45.96 -1.10 11.64
CA VAL A 21 -44.88 -1.76 12.32
C VAL A 21 -45.17 -1.61 13.82
N ASN A 22 -45.48 -2.70 14.50
CA ASN A 22 -45.66 -2.68 15.95
C ASN A 22 -44.30 -2.34 16.58
N HIS A 23 -44.14 -1.10 17.03
CA HIS A 23 -42.96 -0.66 17.76
C HIS A 23 -43.19 -0.86 19.25
N THR A 24 -42.28 -1.58 19.90
CA THR A 24 -42.21 -1.65 21.36
C THR A 24 -40.81 -1.22 21.81
N ASP A 25 -40.74 -0.40 22.86
CA ASP A 25 -39.47 0.04 23.46
C ASP A 25 -38.88 -1.02 24.42
N THR A 26 -39.53 -2.18 24.57
CA THR A 26 -39.11 -3.25 25.47
C THR A 26 -38.05 -4.12 24.81
N THR A 27 -36.78 -3.98 25.18
CA THR A 27 -35.71 -4.93 24.84
C THR A 27 -35.41 -5.85 26.02
N PRO A 28 -35.10 -7.15 25.81
CA PRO A 28 -34.85 -7.81 24.53
C PRO A 28 -36.12 -8.43 23.92
N LEU A 29 -36.31 -8.25 22.61
CA LEU A 29 -37.43 -8.83 21.84
C LEU A 29 -37.14 -10.23 21.27
N LEU A 30 -35.86 -10.57 21.21
CA LEU A 30 -35.37 -11.91 20.94
C LEU A 30 -34.56 -12.36 22.16
N LYS A 31 -34.74 -13.61 22.58
CA LYS A 31 -33.97 -14.21 23.69
C LYS A 31 -33.53 -15.62 23.32
N PRO A 32 -32.36 -16.09 23.80
CA PRO A 32 -32.04 -17.51 23.76
C PRO A 32 -33.07 -18.29 24.61
N SER A 33 -33.48 -19.48 24.16
CA SER A 33 -34.52 -20.27 24.84
C SER A 33 -34.17 -20.68 26.28
N LYS A 34 -32.88 -20.70 26.66
CA LYS A 34 -32.38 -20.80 28.05
C LYS A 34 -31.09 -19.99 28.23
N ILE A 35 -30.89 -19.40 29.41
CA ILE A 35 -29.66 -18.70 29.83
C ILE A 35 -28.81 -19.66 30.68
N VAL A 36 -28.03 -20.57 30.09
CA VAL A 36 -27.03 -21.36 30.86
C VAL A 36 -25.82 -21.75 30.01
N LYS A 37 -24.60 -21.56 30.57
CA LYS A 37 -23.28 -22.02 30.12
C LYS A 37 -23.12 -23.57 30.08
N SER A 38 -23.91 -24.31 29.32
CA SER A 38 -23.83 -25.79 29.27
C SER A 38 -23.67 -26.35 27.86
N LEU A 39 -22.66 -27.20 27.66
CA LEU A 39 -22.32 -27.95 26.44
C LEU A 39 -23.23 -29.18 26.19
N SER A 40 -24.53 -29.08 26.45
CA SER A 40 -25.52 -30.16 26.21
C SER A 40 -26.21 -30.01 24.85
N THR A 41 -26.31 -31.11 24.11
CA THR A 41 -26.58 -31.15 22.66
C THR A 41 -28.04 -31.32 22.23
N GLU A 42 -29.03 -31.34 23.14
CA GLU A 42 -30.40 -31.69 22.73
C GLU A 42 -31.37 -30.50 22.56
N ASP A 43 -31.12 -29.32 23.15
CA ASP A 43 -32.11 -28.20 23.13
C ASP A 43 -31.53 -26.77 22.94
N ASN A 44 -30.20 -26.61 22.79
CA ASN A 44 -29.54 -25.33 23.07
C ASN A 44 -29.48 -24.27 21.95
N TYR A 45 -30.04 -24.53 20.76
CA TYR A 45 -29.82 -23.65 19.59
C TYR A 45 -31.09 -22.99 19.06
N ASN A 46 -32.12 -22.98 19.91
CA ASN A 46 -33.39 -22.37 19.61
C ASN A 46 -33.41 -20.89 20.04
N ILE A 47 -33.92 -20.03 19.16
CA ILE A 47 -34.17 -18.62 19.43
C ILE A 47 -35.66 -18.45 19.74
N THR A 48 -35.96 -17.73 20.81
CA THR A 48 -37.32 -17.37 21.21
C THR A 48 -37.58 -15.92 20.85
N ILE A 49 -38.69 -15.67 20.15
CA ILE A 49 -39.21 -14.35 19.83
C ILE A 49 -40.56 -14.16 20.52
N GLU A 50 -40.76 -13.00 21.13
CA GLU A 50 -42.09 -12.61 21.62
C GLU A 50 -43.04 -12.41 20.43
N LYS A 51 -44.27 -12.91 20.51
CA LYS A 51 -45.26 -12.78 19.42
C LYS A 51 -45.58 -11.32 19.09
N SER A 52 -45.49 -10.44 20.08
CA SER A 52 -45.59 -8.98 19.94
C SER A 52 -44.49 -8.41 19.03
N ALA A 53 -43.33 -9.06 18.94
CA ALA A 53 -42.19 -8.65 18.13
C ALA A 53 -42.22 -9.21 16.70
N LEU A 54 -43.22 -10.02 16.33
CA LEU A 54 -43.38 -10.44 14.93
C LEU A 54 -43.74 -9.23 14.06
N GLY A 55 -42.95 -8.99 13.02
CA GLY A 55 -43.02 -7.78 12.18
C GLY A 55 -42.21 -6.59 12.70
N HIS A 56 -41.60 -6.69 13.88
CA HIS A 56 -40.64 -5.69 14.36
C HIS A 56 -39.33 -5.76 13.56
N LEU A 57 -38.70 -4.60 13.35
CA LEU A 57 -37.45 -4.50 12.61
C LEU A 57 -36.25 -4.80 13.51
N PHE A 58 -35.30 -5.58 13.01
CA PHE A 58 -34.03 -5.88 13.65
C PHE A 58 -32.87 -5.53 12.72
N LEU A 59 -31.74 -5.10 13.29
CA LEU A 59 -30.49 -4.93 12.57
C LEU A 59 -29.70 -6.23 12.73
N MET A 60 -29.43 -6.89 11.60
CA MET A 60 -28.56 -8.04 11.51
C MET A 60 -27.18 -7.61 11.02
N GLN A 61 -26.18 -7.71 11.87
CA GLN A 61 -24.77 -7.57 11.51
C GLN A 61 -24.16 -8.96 11.43
N SER A 62 -23.38 -9.23 10.40
CA SER A 62 -22.66 -10.49 10.23
C SER A 62 -21.19 -10.24 9.95
N SER A 63 -20.32 -11.12 10.45
CA SER A 63 -18.87 -11.05 10.22
C SER A 63 -18.29 -12.43 9.96
N ILE A 64 -17.51 -12.55 8.90
CA ILE A 64 -16.77 -13.78 8.57
C ILE A 64 -15.38 -13.69 9.19
N ILE A 65 -14.97 -14.78 9.83
CA ILE A 65 -13.62 -14.97 10.36
C ILE A 65 -12.87 -15.94 9.43
N ASP A 66 -11.68 -15.54 9.05
CA ASP A 66 -10.78 -16.32 8.21
C ASP A 66 -10.25 -17.54 8.96
N ASN A 67 -10.04 -18.63 8.23
CA ASN A 67 -9.47 -19.86 8.76
C ASN A 67 -7.95 -19.72 9.03
N PRO A 68 -7.33 -20.69 9.75
CA PRO A 68 -5.89 -20.74 9.92
C PRO A 68 -5.09 -20.53 8.62
N PRO A 69 -3.93 -19.85 8.68
CA PRO A 69 -3.15 -19.59 9.90
C PRO A 69 -3.54 -18.33 10.69
N SER A 70 -4.51 -17.53 10.24
CA SER A 70 -4.92 -16.32 10.96
C SER A 70 -6.42 -16.17 11.10
N ALA A 71 -6.88 -16.10 12.35
CA ALA A 71 -8.25 -15.73 12.71
C ALA A 71 -8.44 -14.21 12.60
N THR A 72 -8.20 -13.67 11.41
CA THR A 72 -8.62 -12.32 10.99
C THR A 72 -10.08 -12.37 10.54
N GLY A 73 -10.68 -11.25 10.17
CA GLY A 73 -12.03 -11.32 9.58
C GLY A 73 -12.54 -10.01 9.03
N ASN A 74 -13.73 -10.07 8.44
CA ASN A 74 -14.37 -8.95 7.78
C ASN A 74 -15.88 -8.93 8.10
N PRO A 75 -16.42 -7.76 8.50
CA PRO A 75 -17.86 -7.56 8.57
C PRO A 75 -18.44 -7.58 7.15
N LEU A 76 -19.68 -8.05 7.06
CA LEU A 76 -20.48 -8.04 5.86
C LEU A 76 -21.44 -6.84 5.87
N ALA A 77 -22.12 -6.60 4.76
CA ALA A 77 -23.16 -5.60 4.67
C ALA A 77 -24.30 -5.96 5.64
N SER A 78 -24.58 -5.07 6.59
CA SER A 78 -25.66 -5.27 7.56
C SER A 78 -27.02 -5.21 6.87
N LYS A 79 -28.00 -5.93 7.41
CA LYS A 79 -29.36 -6.01 6.85
C LYS A 79 -30.37 -5.59 7.91
N VAL A 80 -31.38 -4.81 7.51
CA VAL A 80 -32.58 -4.61 8.32
C VAL A 80 -33.54 -5.74 8.01
N ILE A 81 -33.92 -6.52 9.01
CA ILE A 81 -34.73 -7.73 8.85
C ILE A 81 -35.97 -7.70 9.75
N TYR A 82 -36.91 -8.60 9.52
CA TYR A 82 -38.01 -8.88 10.45
C TYR A 82 -38.43 -10.35 10.38
N PHE A 83 -39.11 -10.82 11.42
CA PHE A 83 -39.61 -12.19 11.50
C PHE A 83 -41.12 -12.24 11.31
N ARG A 84 -41.60 -13.22 10.55
CA ARG A 84 -43.03 -13.50 10.36
C ARG A 84 -43.29 -14.98 10.54
N LYS A 85 -44.32 -15.32 11.30
CA LYS A 85 -44.78 -16.69 11.44
C LYS A 85 -45.79 -17.07 10.37
N ASN A 86 -45.66 -18.27 9.81
CA ASN A 86 -46.68 -18.90 8.98
C ASN A 86 -46.68 -20.42 9.22
N GLY A 87 -47.78 -20.93 9.79
CA GLY A 87 -47.91 -22.36 10.13
C GLY A 87 -46.80 -22.82 11.08
N PRO A 88 -46.13 -23.96 10.79
CA PRO A 88 -45.07 -24.52 11.63
C PRO A 88 -43.69 -23.87 11.39
N PHE A 89 -43.64 -22.72 10.70
CA PHE A 89 -42.38 -22.05 10.37
C PHE A 89 -42.39 -20.56 10.75
N ILE A 90 -41.19 -20.04 11.03
CA ILE A 90 -40.89 -18.60 11.06
C ILE A 90 -40.02 -18.28 9.84
N GLY A 91 -40.39 -17.27 9.06
CA GLY A 91 -39.55 -16.70 8.01
C GLY A 91 -38.84 -15.45 8.51
N MET A 92 -37.56 -15.30 8.15
CA MET A 92 -36.79 -14.06 8.29
C MET A 92 -36.72 -13.37 6.94
N PHE A 93 -37.18 -12.13 6.89
CA PHE A 93 -37.29 -11.34 5.68
C PHE A 93 -36.38 -10.11 5.79
N GLU A 94 -35.75 -9.72 4.69
CA GLU A 94 -35.06 -8.45 4.59
C GLU A 94 -36.07 -7.34 4.28
N SER A 95 -35.95 -6.23 5.00
CA SER A 95 -36.71 -5.02 4.70
C SER A 95 -36.26 -4.45 3.36
N THR A 96 -37.23 -4.01 2.58
CA THR A 96 -37.04 -3.29 1.32
C THR A 96 -37.03 -1.77 1.50
N SER A 97 -37.17 -1.28 2.75
CA SER A 97 -37.00 0.14 3.09
C SER A 97 -35.65 0.65 2.59
N GLY A 98 -35.67 1.77 1.86
CA GLY A 98 -34.48 2.36 1.25
C GLY A 98 -33.92 1.59 0.04
N LYS A 99 -34.60 0.55 -0.45
CA LYS A 99 -34.16 -0.24 -1.61
C LYS A 99 -35.10 -0.16 -2.81
N LEU A 100 -36.31 0.39 -2.61
CA LEU A 100 -37.31 0.55 -3.65
C LEU A 100 -37.43 2.03 -4.01
N VAL A 101 -37.64 2.27 -5.30
CA VAL A 101 -37.93 3.59 -5.87
C VAL A 101 -39.39 4.02 -5.63
N THR A 102 -40.22 3.13 -5.06
CA THR A 102 -41.64 3.38 -4.85
C THR A 102 -42.19 2.58 -3.67
N ASP A 103 -43.13 3.17 -2.93
CA ASP A 103 -43.91 2.50 -1.89
C ASP A 103 -45.20 1.86 -2.43
N SER A 104 -45.49 2.04 -3.72
CA SER A 104 -46.70 1.49 -4.36
C SER A 104 -46.65 -0.03 -4.57
N VAL A 105 -45.45 -0.63 -4.46
CA VAL A 105 -45.24 -2.07 -4.59
C VAL A 105 -44.47 -2.55 -3.37
N THR A 106 -45.12 -3.35 -2.53
CA THR A 106 -44.44 -4.04 -1.42
C THR A 106 -43.82 -5.34 -1.95
N THR A 107 -42.51 -5.40 -1.98
CA THR A 107 -41.77 -6.66 -2.18
C THR A 107 -41.10 -7.07 -0.88
N GLU A 108 -41.06 -8.37 -0.63
CA GLU A 108 -40.46 -8.96 0.57
C GLU A 108 -39.40 -9.97 0.13
N THR A 109 -38.18 -9.87 0.67
CA THR A 109 -37.10 -10.80 0.36
C THR A 109 -36.96 -11.81 1.48
N LEU A 110 -37.40 -13.04 1.26
CA LEU A 110 -37.18 -14.14 2.22
C LEU A 110 -35.68 -14.49 2.26
N LEU A 111 -35.05 -14.39 3.42
CA LEU A 111 -33.66 -14.77 3.64
C LEU A 111 -33.55 -16.22 4.14
N ALA A 112 -34.33 -16.57 5.16
CA ALA A 112 -34.28 -17.90 5.77
C ALA A 112 -35.64 -18.31 6.33
N LYS A 113 -35.86 -19.61 6.48
CA LYS A 113 -37.08 -20.20 7.04
C LYS A 113 -36.70 -21.20 8.12
N PHE A 114 -37.20 -20.99 9.33
CA PHE A 114 -36.88 -21.75 10.52
C PHE A 114 -38.07 -22.58 10.99
N PRO A 115 -37.88 -23.86 11.35
CA PRO A 115 -38.94 -24.67 11.94
C PRO A 115 -39.23 -24.21 13.38
N VAL A 116 -40.51 -24.11 13.72
CA VAL A 116 -40.96 -23.82 15.08
C VAL A 116 -40.86 -25.09 15.91
N VAL A 117 -40.16 -25.01 17.03
CA VAL A 117 -40.00 -26.14 17.98
C VAL A 117 -40.96 -26.03 19.17
N PHE A 118 -41.34 -24.80 19.55
CA PHE A 118 -42.25 -24.54 20.65
C PHE A 118 -43.02 -23.23 20.43
N GLU A 119 -44.28 -23.20 20.84
CA GLU A 119 -45.14 -22.02 20.76
C GLU A 119 -46.13 -22.02 21.92
N ASN A 120 -46.30 -20.85 22.55
CA ASN A 120 -47.35 -20.61 23.54
C ASN A 120 -48.13 -19.33 23.17
N ASN A 121 -48.92 -18.77 24.09
CA ASN A 121 -49.74 -17.58 23.79
C ASN A 121 -48.92 -16.30 23.59
N SER A 122 -47.72 -16.20 24.15
CA SER A 122 -46.90 -14.98 24.16
C SER A 122 -45.63 -15.09 23.32
N GLU A 123 -45.11 -16.29 23.06
CA GLU A 123 -43.78 -16.51 22.50
C GLU A 123 -43.78 -17.64 21.47
N VAL A 124 -42.81 -17.57 20.56
CA VAL A 124 -42.51 -18.62 19.58
C VAL A 124 -41.03 -18.90 19.61
N THR A 125 -40.66 -20.18 19.65
CA THR A 125 -39.28 -20.65 19.68
C THR A 125 -39.00 -21.45 18.41
N PHE A 126 -37.91 -21.14 17.72
CA PHE A 126 -37.55 -21.72 16.43
C PHE A 126 -36.08 -22.14 16.38
N ASN A 127 -35.79 -23.16 15.58
CA ASN A 127 -34.43 -23.70 15.43
C ASN A 127 -33.64 -22.89 14.39
N PHE A 128 -32.65 -22.11 14.85
CA PHE A 128 -31.84 -21.24 13.97
C PHE A 128 -30.91 -22.06 13.06
N GLU A 129 -30.24 -23.07 13.59
CA GLU A 129 -29.30 -23.93 12.87
C GLU A 129 -29.96 -24.71 11.73
N GLU A 130 -31.18 -25.21 11.97
CA GLU A 130 -31.93 -25.94 10.95
C GLU A 130 -32.48 -25.01 9.85
N GLY A 131 -32.78 -23.75 10.16
CA GLY A 131 -33.30 -22.81 9.17
C GLY A 131 -32.25 -22.01 8.40
N MET A 132 -31.10 -21.72 9.00
CA MET A 132 -30.04 -20.93 8.38
C MET A 132 -29.16 -21.80 7.48
N LYS A 133 -29.59 -22.00 6.22
CA LYS A 133 -28.93 -22.88 5.23
C LYS A 133 -28.17 -22.15 4.12
N ILE A 134 -28.18 -20.82 4.13
CA ILE A 134 -27.52 -19.98 3.13
C ILE A 134 -26.63 -18.96 3.85
N LEU A 135 -25.38 -18.86 3.42
CA LEU A 135 -24.48 -17.77 3.77
C LEU A 135 -24.62 -16.65 2.73
N PHE A 136 -24.99 -15.44 3.18
CA PHE A 136 -25.05 -14.24 2.35
C PHE A 136 -23.75 -13.47 2.49
N GLN A 137 -23.00 -13.31 1.40
CA GLN A 137 -21.72 -12.61 1.40
C GLN A 137 -21.81 -11.36 0.52
N LYS A 138 -21.81 -10.21 1.17
CA LYS A 138 -21.66 -8.88 0.57
C LYS A 138 -20.70 -8.08 1.43
N GLY A 139 -19.68 -7.47 0.84
CA GLY A 139 -18.69 -6.67 1.59
C GLY A 139 -19.36 -5.50 2.30
N SER A 140 -18.90 -5.17 3.51
CA SER A 140 -19.50 -4.06 4.27
C SER A 140 -19.29 -2.71 3.61
N TYR A 141 -18.11 -2.46 3.04
CA TYR A 141 -17.79 -1.21 2.35
C TYR A 141 -18.30 -1.20 0.91
N TYR A 142 -18.86 -0.06 0.50
CA TYR A 142 -19.14 0.26 -0.89
C TYR A 142 -18.24 1.41 -1.35
N ILE A 143 -17.97 1.43 -2.65
CA ILE A 143 -17.21 2.48 -3.34
C ILE A 143 -18.00 2.83 -4.60
N ALA A 144 -18.49 4.05 -4.73
CA ALA A 144 -19.26 4.55 -5.87
C ALA A 144 -18.38 4.82 -7.11
N ASP A 145 -17.68 3.79 -7.60
CA ASP A 145 -17.01 3.82 -8.90
C ASP A 145 -18.04 3.51 -10.01
N PRO A 146 -17.95 4.10 -11.21
CA PRO A 146 -18.79 3.74 -12.37
C PRO A 146 -18.89 2.25 -12.69
N LYS A 147 -17.92 1.43 -12.25
CA LYS A 147 -17.93 -0.04 -12.44
C LYS A 147 -18.53 -0.83 -11.28
N SER A 148 -18.92 -0.17 -10.20
CA SER A 148 -19.40 -0.84 -8.99
C SER A 148 -20.81 -1.40 -9.19
N ASP A 149 -20.92 -2.73 -9.09
CA ASP A 149 -22.22 -3.40 -9.13
C ASP A 149 -22.86 -3.43 -7.74
N THR A 150 -23.94 -2.65 -7.60
CA THR A 150 -24.70 -2.49 -6.35
C THR A 150 -25.59 -3.70 -6.05
N SER A 151 -25.87 -4.54 -7.06
CA SER A 151 -26.80 -5.68 -6.99
C SER A 151 -26.11 -6.98 -6.57
N SER A 152 -24.80 -7.08 -6.70
CA SER A 152 -24.08 -8.33 -6.43
C SER A 152 -24.02 -8.66 -4.93
N GLU A 153 -24.69 -9.75 -4.56
CA GLU A 153 -24.54 -10.46 -3.28
C GLU A 153 -24.32 -11.93 -3.60
N SER A 154 -23.22 -12.49 -3.09
CA SER A 154 -22.92 -13.90 -3.29
C SER A 154 -23.65 -14.73 -2.24
N THR A 155 -24.25 -15.85 -2.65
CA THR A 155 -24.90 -16.78 -1.73
C THR A 155 -24.22 -18.14 -1.81
N TYR A 156 -23.95 -18.73 -0.66
CA TYR A 156 -23.30 -20.03 -0.56
C TYR A 156 -24.18 -20.99 0.24
N ARG A 157 -24.32 -22.21 -0.28
CA ARG A 157 -25.08 -23.27 0.40
C ARG A 157 -24.29 -23.78 1.59
N ILE A 158 -24.91 -23.82 2.76
CA ILE A 158 -24.35 -24.41 3.97
C ILE A 158 -24.59 -25.93 3.91
N LEU A 159 -23.52 -26.71 3.91
CA LEU A 159 -23.54 -28.17 3.92
C LEU A 159 -23.64 -28.69 5.35
N GLU A 160 -22.81 -28.15 6.23
CA GLU A 160 -22.75 -28.48 7.66
C GLU A 160 -22.72 -27.17 8.46
N SER A 161 -23.41 -27.18 9.60
CA SER A 161 -23.46 -26.10 10.56
C SER A 161 -23.13 -26.68 11.94
N PHE A 162 -22.44 -25.89 12.74
CA PHE A 162 -22.25 -26.13 14.15
C PHE A 162 -22.30 -24.80 14.90
N ILE A 163 -23.35 -24.55 15.68
CA ILE A 163 -23.43 -23.37 16.55
C ILE A 163 -22.59 -23.60 17.80
N ASN A 164 -21.63 -22.72 18.03
CA ASN A 164 -20.77 -22.74 19.20
C ASN A 164 -21.45 -22.05 20.40
N GLU A 165 -22.11 -20.93 20.15
CA GLU A 165 -22.64 -20.07 21.21
C GLU A 165 -23.84 -19.26 20.70
N VAL A 166 -24.88 -19.13 21.55
CA VAL A 166 -26.00 -18.18 21.39
C VAL A 166 -26.20 -17.49 22.72
N GLU A 167 -25.95 -16.18 22.78
CA GLU A 167 -26.04 -15.42 24.02
C GLU A 167 -26.76 -14.08 23.83
N LEU A 168 -27.39 -13.62 24.91
CA LEU A 168 -27.91 -12.26 25.00
C LEU A 168 -26.86 -11.38 25.68
N ARG A 169 -26.26 -10.45 24.92
CA ARG A 169 -25.22 -9.52 25.39
C ARG A 169 -25.68 -8.08 25.16
N ASP A 170 -25.90 -7.35 26.24
CA ASP A 170 -26.32 -5.94 26.23
C ASP A 170 -27.53 -5.66 25.32
N GLY A 171 -28.54 -6.54 25.38
CA GLY A 171 -29.76 -6.44 24.57
C GLY A 171 -29.61 -6.90 23.12
N ASN A 172 -28.45 -7.42 22.73
CA ASN A 172 -28.19 -8.02 21.42
C ASN A 172 -28.18 -9.54 21.53
N ILE A 173 -28.77 -10.24 20.56
CA ILE A 173 -28.47 -11.67 20.39
C ILE A 173 -27.17 -11.79 19.61
N PHE A 174 -26.20 -12.47 20.21
CA PHE A 174 -24.95 -12.86 19.60
C PHE A 174 -24.98 -14.36 19.27
N ILE A 175 -24.58 -14.72 18.05
CA ILE A 175 -24.45 -16.11 17.59
C ILE A 175 -23.05 -16.30 17.01
N ASP A 176 -22.33 -17.31 17.50
CA ASP A 176 -21.05 -17.76 16.97
C ASP A 176 -21.23 -19.14 16.33
N GLN A 177 -20.93 -19.27 15.04
CA GLN A 177 -21.27 -20.45 14.24
C GLN A 177 -20.12 -20.85 13.33
N TYR A 178 -19.84 -22.15 13.26
CA TYR A 178 -18.93 -22.76 12.29
C TYR A 178 -19.73 -23.39 11.16
N LEU A 179 -19.29 -23.17 9.93
CA LEU A 179 -19.96 -23.59 8.71
C LEU A 179 -18.99 -24.37 7.82
N ARG A 180 -19.55 -25.28 7.01
CA ARG A 180 -18.92 -25.73 5.77
C ARG A 180 -19.81 -25.32 4.61
N VAL A 181 -19.29 -24.48 3.73
CA VAL A 181 -20.03 -23.91 2.61
C VAL A 181 -19.54 -24.44 1.27
N GLU A 182 -20.46 -24.69 0.37
CA GLU A 182 -20.18 -25.06 -1.02
C GLU A 182 -19.81 -23.80 -1.81
N VAL A 183 -18.58 -23.75 -2.32
CA VAL A 183 -18.08 -22.70 -3.21
C VAL A 183 -18.19 -23.19 -4.65
N PRO A 184 -19.05 -22.56 -5.50
CA PRO A 184 -19.22 -22.97 -6.89
C PRO A 184 -17.93 -22.86 -7.71
N ALA A 185 -17.82 -23.67 -8.75
CA ALA A 185 -16.72 -23.56 -9.70
C ALA A 185 -16.75 -22.20 -10.42
N THR A 186 -15.57 -21.64 -10.66
CA THR A 186 -15.38 -20.44 -11.49
C THR A 186 -14.57 -20.81 -12.74
N SER A 187 -14.43 -19.87 -13.68
CA SER A 187 -13.53 -20.05 -14.84
C SER A 187 -12.06 -20.27 -14.46
N ARG A 188 -11.68 -20.05 -13.19
CA ARG A 188 -10.31 -20.13 -12.69
C ARG A 188 -10.10 -21.19 -11.60
N ALA A 189 -11.16 -21.75 -11.02
CA ALA A 189 -11.07 -22.69 -9.90
C ALA A 189 -12.22 -23.71 -9.92
N ALA A 190 -11.93 -24.95 -9.58
CA ALA A 190 -12.94 -25.99 -9.40
C ALA A 190 -13.85 -25.68 -8.19
N ALA A 191 -15.03 -26.28 -8.18
CA ALA A 191 -15.91 -26.23 -7.00
C ALA A 191 -15.17 -26.81 -5.79
N SER A 192 -15.40 -26.22 -4.62
CA SER A 192 -14.74 -26.63 -3.38
C SER A 192 -15.65 -26.46 -2.18
N VAL A 193 -15.26 -27.03 -1.04
CA VAL A 193 -15.93 -26.82 0.24
C VAL A 193 -15.01 -26.01 1.13
N SER A 194 -15.47 -24.85 1.59
CA SER A 194 -14.70 -24.00 2.51
C SER A 194 -15.28 -24.12 3.92
N PRO A 195 -14.47 -24.41 4.94
CA PRO A 195 -14.86 -24.10 6.31
C PRO A 195 -14.97 -22.57 6.46
N VAL A 196 -15.87 -22.07 7.29
CA VAL A 196 -16.03 -20.64 7.59
C VAL A 196 -16.54 -20.50 9.02
N GLN A 197 -15.96 -19.61 9.83
CA GLN A 197 -16.58 -19.17 11.07
C GLN A 197 -17.33 -17.86 10.79
N ILE A 198 -18.58 -17.76 11.24
CA ILE A 198 -19.42 -16.58 11.10
C ILE A 198 -20.00 -16.18 12.46
N LYS A 199 -20.05 -14.87 12.69
CA LYS A 199 -20.69 -14.26 13.84
C LYS A 199 -21.88 -13.44 13.40
N TYR A 200 -23.01 -13.58 14.09
CA TYR A 200 -24.21 -12.77 13.91
C TYR A 200 -24.52 -11.96 15.15
N ILE A 201 -24.93 -10.71 14.95
CA ILE A 201 -25.46 -9.83 15.99
C ILE A 201 -26.83 -9.36 15.53
N PHE A 202 -27.85 -9.64 16.33
CA PHE A 202 -29.21 -9.15 16.13
C PHE A 202 -29.55 -8.15 17.22
N SER A 203 -29.94 -6.94 16.81
CA SER A 203 -30.40 -5.88 17.71
C SER A 203 -31.75 -5.34 17.26
N SER A 204 -32.55 -4.86 18.20
CA SER A 204 -33.79 -4.14 17.87
C SER A 204 -33.44 -2.91 17.04
N TYR A 205 -34.06 -2.74 15.87
CA TYR A 205 -33.75 -1.64 14.96
C TYR A 205 -34.70 -0.47 15.14
N LYS A 206 -34.13 0.66 15.52
CA LYS A 206 -34.74 1.99 15.44
C LYS A 206 -33.75 2.91 14.75
N LYS A 207 -34.20 3.57 13.68
CA LYS A 207 -33.37 4.56 12.99
C LYS A 207 -32.98 5.64 14.00
N ASN A 208 -31.69 6.00 14.02
CA ASN A 208 -31.19 7.05 14.89
C ASN A 208 -31.58 8.41 14.33
N GLU A 209 -32.68 9.00 14.82
CA GLU A 209 -33.18 10.30 14.37
C GLU A 209 -32.22 11.46 14.64
N ASN A 210 -31.29 11.30 15.58
CA ASN A 210 -30.26 12.31 15.87
C ASN A 210 -29.03 12.20 14.96
N PHE A 211 -28.88 11.09 14.24
CA PHE A 211 -27.77 10.90 13.32
C PHE A 211 -28.08 11.51 11.95
N LYS A 212 -27.35 12.56 11.61
CA LYS A 212 -27.42 13.17 10.28
C LYS A 212 -26.51 12.43 9.31
N SER A 213 -27.10 11.69 8.36
CA SER A 213 -26.37 11.11 7.22
C SER A 213 -25.77 12.22 6.35
N VAL A 214 -24.61 11.95 5.75
CA VAL A 214 -23.93 12.88 4.85
C VAL A 214 -23.72 12.16 3.52
N THR A 215 -24.28 12.72 2.45
CA THR A 215 -24.10 12.19 1.09
C THR A 215 -22.63 12.27 0.69
N SER A 216 -22.13 11.21 0.05
CA SER A 216 -20.75 11.18 -0.40
C SER A 216 -20.45 12.32 -1.37
N PRO A 217 -19.34 13.06 -1.18
CA PRO A 217 -18.95 14.15 -2.07
C PRO A 217 -18.34 13.68 -3.40
N GLY A 218 -18.13 12.38 -3.60
CA GLY A 218 -17.36 11.80 -4.70
C GLY A 218 -15.90 11.56 -4.32
N PHE A 219 -15.01 11.46 -5.32
CA PHE A 219 -13.60 11.09 -5.14
C PHE A 219 -12.59 12.09 -5.75
N ASP A 220 -13.02 13.32 -6.06
CA ASP A 220 -12.14 14.29 -6.74
C ASP A 220 -11.17 15.00 -5.78
N TYR A 221 -11.66 15.39 -4.60
CA TYR A 221 -10.94 16.22 -3.62
C TYR A 221 -10.77 15.54 -2.26
N VAL A 222 -11.68 14.63 -1.95
CA VAL A 222 -11.74 13.90 -0.70
C VAL A 222 -12.46 12.58 -0.98
N GLY A 223 -12.28 11.54 -0.17
CA GLY A 223 -13.05 10.32 -0.37
C GLY A 223 -13.20 9.46 0.87
N TYR A 224 -14.29 8.71 0.84
CA TYR A 224 -14.80 7.95 1.97
C TYR A 224 -15.20 6.55 1.54
N PHE A 225 -15.17 5.62 2.49
CA PHE A 225 -15.94 4.40 2.36
C PHE A 225 -17.42 4.72 2.56
N GLU A 226 -18.26 4.12 1.73
CA GLU A 226 -19.68 4.46 1.64
C GLU A 226 -20.54 3.26 2.07
N ASN A 227 -21.80 3.53 2.42
CA ASN A 227 -22.81 2.49 2.44
C ASN A 227 -23.21 2.10 1.01
N HIS A 228 -23.79 0.91 0.88
CA HIS A 228 -24.41 0.52 -0.39
C HIS A 228 -25.55 1.51 -0.72
N PRO A 229 -25.82 1.81 -2.01
CA PRO A 229 -26.75 2.87 -2.36
C PRO A 229 -28.17 2.61 -1.83
N VAL A 230 -28.84 3.70 -1.46
CA VAL A 230 -30.20 3.69 -0.93
C VAL A 230 -31.08 4.73 -1.62
N TYR A 231 -32.38 4.46 -1.67
CA TYR A 231 -33.40 5.45 -2.03
C TYR A 231 -33.82 6.19 -0.77
N ALA A 232 -33.31 7.41 -0.59
CA ALA A 232 -33.63 8.24 0.58
C ALA A 232 -34.99 8.94 0.40
N ASN A 233 -35.59 9.41 1.50
CA ASN A 233 -36.80 10.23 1.44
C ASN A 233 -36.43 11.72 1.28
N ASN A 234 -37.22 12.44 0.49
CA ASN A 234 -37.22 13.88 0.39
C ASN A 234 -37.81 14.52 1.67
N GLU A 235 -37.67 15.84 1.81
CA GLU A 235 -38.18 16.58 2.98
C GLU A 235 -39.71 16.47 3.16
N ASP A 236 -40.44 16.26 2.06
CA ASP A 236 -41.90 16.06 2.05
C ASP A 236 -42.32 14.60 2.33
N GLY A 237 -41.35 13.70 2.56
CA GLY A 237 -41.56 12.28 2.82
C GLY A 237 -41.67 11.40 1.56
N SER A 238 -41.66 11.98 0.36
CA SER A 238 -41.64 11.20 -0.89
C SER A 238 -40.29 10.51 -1.11
N ILE A 239 -40.26 9.38 -1.82
CA ILE A 239 -38.99 8.70 -2.15
C ILE A 239 -38.24 9.52 -3.21
N ASN A 240 -36.95 9.77 -2.96
CA ASN A 240 -36.04 10.25 -3.98
C ASN A 240 -35.76 9.12 -4.98
N GLU A 241 -36.18 9.30 -6.23
CA GLU A 241 -36.00 8.30 -7.27
C GLU A 241 -34.54 8.09 -7.69
N THR A 242 -33.64 8.96 -7.22
CA THR A 242 -32.19 8.84 -7.42
C THR A 242 -31.54 8.17 -6.21
N GLN A 243 -30.77 7.12 -6.47
CA GLN A 243 -29.98 6.48 -5.42
C GLN A 243 -28.95 7.44 -4.85
N VAL A 244 -28.83 7.44 -3.53
CA VAL A 244 -27.80 8.17 -2.80
C VAL A 244 -26.87 7.21 -2.08
N VAL A 245 -25.61 7.60 -1.98
CA VAL A 245 -24.61 6.94 -1.14
C VAL A 245 -24.22 7.89 -0.01
N HIS A 246 -24.20 7.37 1.20
CA HIS A 246 -23.80 8.07 2.40
C HIS A 246 -22.39 7.65 2.80
N ILE A 247 -21.60 8.61 3.27
CA ILE A 247 -20.32 8.30 3.90
C ILE A 247 -20.57 7.46 5.15
N LYS A 248 -19.72 6.46 5.38
CA LYS A 248 -19.73 5.76 6.66
C LYS A 248 -19.05 6.62 7.71
N LYS A 249 -19.72 6.88 8.83
CA LYS A 249 -19.15 7.65 9.94
C LYS A 249 -19.80 7.30 11.28
N PHE A 250 -19.10 7.58 12.37
CA PHE A 250 -19.65 7.39 13.72
C PHE A 250 -20.64 8.50 14.10
N ASP A 251 -21.53 8.18 15.06
CA ASP A 251 -22.29 9.19 15.78
C ASP A 251 -21.43 9.80 16.89
N ILE A 252 -20.98 11.05 16.68
CA ILE A 252 -20.11 11.77 17.62
C ILE A 252 -20.87 12.53 18.72
N THR A 253 -22.19 12.32 18.83
CA THR A 253 -22.94 12.76 20.02
C THR A 253 -22.65 11.89 21.24
N LYS A 254 -22.10 10.69 21.01
CA LYS A 254 -21.61 9.76 22.03
C LYS A 254 -20.09 9.60 21.93
N PRO A 255 -19.39 9.32 23.03
CA PRO A 255 -17.97 8.97 22.98
C PRO A 255 -17.74 7.69 22.16
N ILE A 256 -16.69 7.68 21.35
CA ILE A 256 -16.23 6.52 20.59
C ILE A 256 -15.13 5.84 21.41
N VAL A 257 -15.42 4.67 21.98
CA VAL A 257 -14.44 3.91 22.78
C VAL A 257 -13.79 2.84 21.91
N PHE A 258 -12.47 2.91 21.75
CA PHE A 258 -11.66 1.83 21.17
C PHE A 258 -11.01 1.00 22.27
N HIS A 259 -11.01 -0.31 22.09
CA HIS A 259 -10.48 -1.27 23.05
C HIS A 259 -9.22 -1.91 22.48
N VAL A 260 -8.09 -1.70 23.16
CA VAL A 260 -6.79 -2.24 22.75
C VAL A 260 -6.58 -3.60 23.40
N THR A 261 -6.22 -4.59 22.59
CA THR A 261 -5.89 -5.94 23.10
C THR A 261 -4.74 -5.96 24.11
N ASN A 262 -4.83 -6.85 25.11
CA ASN A 262 -3.87 -6.96 26.21
C ASN A 262 -2.46 -7.41 25.80
N ASN A 263 -2.31 -8.03 24.62
CA ASN A 263 -1.04 -8.58 24.16
C ASN A 263 -0.14 -7.56 23.44
N VAL A 264 -0.57 -6.30 23.30
CA VAL A 264 0.32 -5.23 22.82
C VAL A 264 1.56 -5.15 23.74
N PRO A 265 2.80 -5.24 23.21
CA PRO A 265 3.99 -5.10 24.03
C PRO A 265 3.99 -3.78 24.80
N LYS A 266 4.23 -3.81 26.12
CA LYS A 266 4.14 -2.63 27.01
C LYS A 266 4.88 -1.41 26.48
N LYS A 267 6.06 -1.60 25.87
CA LYS A 267 6.88 -0.51 25.30
C LYS A 267 6.24 0.21 24.09
N TYR A 268 5.25 -0.40 23.45
CA TYR A 268 4.53 0.16 22.30
C TYR A 268 3.07 0.51 22.62
N TYR A 269 2.55 0.16 23.79
CA TYR A 269 1.15 0.42 24.15
C TYR A 269 0.77 1.89 24.01
N GLN A 270 1.61 2.81 24.51
CA GLN A 270 1.36 4.24 24.39
C GLN A 270 1.33 4.70 22.92
N ALA A 271 2.15 4.12 22.04
CA ALA A 271 2.12 4.43 20.62
C ALA A 271 0.79 4.03 19.96
N VAL A 272 0.24 2.89 20.34
CA VAL A 272 -1.09 2.47 19.87
C VAL A 272 -2.16 3.44 20.37
N VAL A 273 -2.14 3.79 21.67
CA VAL A 273 -3.09 4.75 22.24
C VAL A 273 -3.01 6.12 21.55
N ASP A 274 -1.80 6.63 21.33
CA ASP A 274 -1.56 7.91 20.67
C ASP A 274 -2.06 7.90 19.21
N GLY A 275 -1.84 6.79 18.49
CA GLY A 275 -2.34 6.61 17.12
C GLY A 275 -3.86 6.63 17.06
N VAL A 276 -4.54 5.97 18.01
CA VAL A 276 -6.01 6.01 18.08
C VAL A 276 -6.51 7.42 18.41
N LYS A 277 -5.88 8.08 19.39
CA LYS A 277 -6.27 9.42 19.84
C LYS A 277 -5.88 10.56 18.89
N TYR A 278 -5.05 10.30 17.88
CA TYR A 278 -4.65 11.28 16.87
C TYR A 278 -5.85 12.07 16.32
N TRP A 279 -6.93 11.36 15.98
CA TRP A 279 -8.11 11.96 15.37
C TRP A 279 -8.85 12.96 16.27
N ASN A 280 -8.66 12.93 17.59
CA ASN A 280 -9.19 13.97 18.48
C ASN A 280 -8.63 15.36 18.14
N LYS A 281 -7.40 15.42 17.62
CA LYS A 281 -6.79 16.67 17.12
C LYS A 281 -7.62 17.25 15.96
N ALA A 282 -7.99 16.39 15.01
CA ALA A 282 -8.81 16.79 13.85
C ALA A 282 -10.26 17.11 14.25
N PHE A 283 -10.82 16.43 15.25
CA PHE A 283 -12.13 16.81 15.82
C PHE A 283 -12.09 18.13 16.59
N SER A 284 -10.91 18.56 17.05
CA SER A 284 -10.71 19.72 17.94
C SER A 284 -11.43 19.58 19.29
N LYS A 285 -11.74 18.34 19.69
CA LYS A 285 -12.34 17.95 20.98
C LYS A 285 -12.11 16.46 21.21
N GLU A 286 -12.21 16.02 22.46
CA GLU A 286 -12.14 14.58 22.78
C GLU A 286 -13.44 13.89 22.36
N VAL A 287 -13.36 13.09 21.30
CA VAL A 287 -14.46 12.24 20.79
C VAL A 287 -14.11 10.77 20.95
N ILE A 288 -12.83 10.44 20.86
CA ILE A 288 -12.30 9.09 20.90
C ILE A 288 -11.54 8.86 22.20
N SER A 289 -11.94 7.81 22.94
CA SER A 289 -11.22 7.31 24.11
C SER A 289 -10.66 5.91 23.84
N VAL A 290 -9.71 5.50 24.69
CA VAL A 290 -9.06 4.20 24.58
C VAL A 290 -9.14 3.47 25.92
N GLU A 291 -9.59 2.23 25.87
CA GLU A 291 -9.66 1.32 27.00
C GLU A 291 -8.95 0.01 26.65
N THR A 292 -8.71 -0.81 27.67
CA THR A 292 -8.15 -2.15 27.48
C THR A 292 -9.27 -3.13 27.20
N LEU A 293 -9.11 -3.97 26.19
CA LEU A 293 -10.10 -5.00 25.86
C LEU A 293 -10.22 -6.01 27.03
N PRO A 294 -11.43 -6.30 27.53
CA PRO A 294 -11.65 -7.37 28.49
C PRO A 294 -11.14 -8.72 27.96
N SER A 295 -10.57 -9.56 28.81
CA SER A 295 -9.88 -10.79 28.41
C SER A 295 -10.78 -11.88 27.82
N ASP A 296 -12.08 -11.80 28.09
CA ASP A 296 -13.11 -12.72 27.64
C ASP A 296 -13.78 -12.31 26.32
N VAL A 297 -13.56 -11.07 25.87
CA VAL A 297 -14.14 -10.54 24.64
C VAL A 297 -13.32 -10.98 23.42
N LYS A 298 -13.98 -11.60 22.45
CA LYS A 298 -13.41 -11.96 21.14
C LYS A 298 -13.75 -10.91 20.08
N ILE A 299 -13.11 -11.01 18.91
CA ILE A 299 -13.39 -10.14 17.76
C ILE A 299 -14.85 -10.26 17.28
N PHE A 300 -15.43 -9.18 16.77
CA PHE A 300 -16.82 -9.15 16.26
C PHE A 300 -17.88 -9.54 17.28
N GLU A 301 -17.65 -9.21 18.54
CA GLU A 301 -18.66 -9.24 19.60
C GLU A 301 -19.34 -7.88 19.75
N PRO A 302 -20.63 -7.82 20.11
CA PRO A 302 -21.39 -6.57 20.17
C PRO A 302 -20.79 -5.59 21.19
N GLY A 303 -20.82 -4.29 20.86
CA GLY A 303 -20.45 -3.21 21.79
C GLY A 303 -18.99 -2.75 21.77
N TYR A 304 -18.11 -3.46 21.06
CA TYR A 304 -16.66 -3.17 21.08
C TYR A 304 -16.16 -2.67 19.72
N ASN A 305 -15.46 -1.53 19.72
CA ASN A 305 -14.49 -1.20 18.67
C ASN A 305 -13.12 -1.69 19.14
N ILE A 306 -12.38 -2.44 18.33
CA ILE A 306 -11.19 -3.16 18.78
C ILE A 306 -9.96 -2.76 17.95
N VAL A 307 -8.84 -2.50 18.63
CA VAL A 307 -7.51 -2.44 18.03
C VAL A 307 -6.74 -3.69 18.46
N GLN A 308 -6.62 -4.63 17.53
CA GLN A 308 -6.05 -5.94 17.77
C GLN A 308 -4.59 -6.01 17.34
N TRP A 309 -3.74 -6.45 18.28
CA TRP A 309 -2.37 -6.82 18.03
C TRP A 309 -2.28 -8.30 17.69
N LEU A 310 -1.80 -8.61 16.49
CA LEU A 310 -1.61 -9.97 16.01
C LEU A 310 -0.13 -10.34 16.11
N ASP A 311 0.17 -11.40 16.87
CA ASP A 311 1.53 -11.95 16.97
C ASP A 311 1.89 -12.73 15.70
N TRP A 312 2.20 -11.99 14.63
CA TRP A 312 2.52 -12.52 13.31
C TRP A 312 3.65 -11.75 12.64
N ASP A 313 4.87 -12.22 12.87
CA ASP A 313 6.09 -11.47 12.53
C ASP A 313 6.40 -11.40 11.04
N THR A 314 5.83 -12.29 10.24
CA THR A 314 6.10 -12.43 8.81
C THR A 314 5.03 -11.77 7.92
N ALA A 315 3.91 -11.35 8.52
CA ALA A 315 2.79 -10.77 7.80
C ALA A 315 2.86 -9.23 7.79
N GLY A 316 3.38 -8.64 6.72
CA GLY A 316 3.53 -7.18 6.57
C GLY A 316 2.23 -6.44 6.20
N PHE A 317 1.12 -6.69 6.88
CA PHE A 317 -0.15 -6.02 6.63
C PHE A 317 -0.80 -5.54 7.93
N ALA A 318 -1.48 -4.40 7.82
CA ALA A 318 -2.50 -3.92 8.75
C ALA A 318 -3.73 -3.61 7.91
N TYR A 319 -4.91 -3.72 8.51
CA TYR A 319 -6.14 -3.31 7.85
C TYR A 319 -7.23 -3.04 8.88
N ALA A 320 -8.22 -2.24 8.47
CA ALA A 320 -9.38 -1.94 9.26
C ALA A 320 -10.67 -2.37 8.57
N ALA A 321 -11.68 -2.65 9.37
CA ALA A 321 -13.01 -2.97 8.88
C ALA A 321 -14.08 -2.44 9.83
N SER A 322 -15.24 -2.10 9.28
CA SER A 322 -16.35 -1.59 10.09
C SER A 322 -17.70 -2.05 9.53
N SER A 323 -18.64 -2.32 10.44
CA SER A 323 -20.05 -2.50 10.09
C SER A 323 -20.82 -1.21 10.37
N SER A 324 -21.85 -0.96 9.56
CA SER A 324 -22.64 0.25 9.65
C SER A 324 -24.11 -0.05 9.41
N ASP A 325 -24.97 0.82 9.91
CA ASP A 325 -26.36 0.89 9.50
C ASP A 325 -26.43 1.01 7.96
N PRO A 326 -27.17 0.12 7.27
CA PRO A 326 -27.22 0.09 5.82
C PRO A 326 -27.98 1.29 5.23
N LEU A 327 -28.89 1.91 5.99
CA LEU A 327 -29.73 3.02 5.53
C LEU A 327 -29.06 4.38 5.77
N THR A 328 -28.33 4.53 6.87
CA THR A 328 -27.77 5.83 7.27
C THR A 328 -26.26 5.95 7.06
N GLY A 329 -25.53 4.84 7.06
CA GLY A 329 -24.06 4.84 7.11
C GLY A 329 -23.49 5.04 8.52
N GLU A 330 -24.31 5.06 9.57
CA GLU A 330 -23.84 5.14 10.97
C GLU A 330 -23.02 3.90 11.32
N ILE A 331 -21.74 4.09 11.63
CA ILE A 331 -20.85 2.99 12.03
C ILE A 331 -21.26 2.46 13.40
N LYS A 332 -21.47 1.16 13.50
CA LYS A 332 -21.91 0.46 14.71
C LYS A 332 -20.77 -0.27 15.41
N GLN A 333 -19.79 -0.74 14.64
CA GLN A 333 -18.62 -1.45 15.16
C GLN A 333 -17.46 -1.31 14.17
N ALA A 334 -16.25 -1.17 14.70
CA ALA A 334 -15.02 -1.15 13.93
C ALA A 334 -13.92 -2.02 14.54
N HIS A 335 -13.13 -2.68 13.69
CA HIS A 335 -11.94 -3.41 14.08
C HIS A 335 -10.73 -2.99 13.26
N VAL A 336 -9.61 -2.85 13.95
CA VAL A 336 -8.29 -2.64 13.38
C VAL A 336 -7.44 -3.86 13.69
N PHE A 337 -6.80 -4.41 12.68
CA PHE A 337 -5.83 -5.50 12.81
C PHE A 337 -4.44 -4.97 12.50
N MET A 338 -3.50 -5.14 13.43
CA MET A 338 -2.10 -4.77 13.23
C MET A 338 -1.19 -5.91 13.66
N THR A 339 -0.25 -6.27 12.79
CA THR A 339 0.66 -7.39 13.01
C THR A 339 1.96 -6.97 13.70
N SER A 340 2.57 -7.88 14.46
CA SER A 340 3.87 -7.66 15.11
C SER A 340 5.03 -7.44 14.12
N SER A 341 4.82 -7.73 12.83
CA SER A 341 5.78 -7.50 11.76
C SER A 341 6.20 -6.03 11.65
N PHE A 342 5.28 -5.08 11.87
CA PHE A 342 5.58 -3.64 11.87
C PHE A 342 6.60 -3.30 12.94
N ALA A 343 6.48 -3.89 14.13
CA ALA A 343 7.44 -3.68 15.21
C ALA A 343 8.80 -4.34 14.91
N LYS A 344 8.81 -5.62 14.52
CA LYS A 344 10.07 -6.36 14.32
C LYS A 344 10.83 -5.89 13.09
N GLY A 345 10.13 -5.62 11.99
CA GLY A 345 10.70 -5.05 10.78
C GLY A 345 11.30 -3.68 11.03
N SER A 346 10.53 -2.78 11.66
CA SER A 346 10.99 -1.43 11.99
C SER A 346 12.18 -1.41 12.95
N TYR A 347 12.20 -2.31 13.95
CA TYR A 347 13.33 -2.42 14.88
C TYR A 347 14.64 -2.84 14.16
N ARG A 348 14.55 -3.77 13.20
CA ARG A 348 15.69 -4.14 12.34
C ARG A 348 16.14 -2.98 11.45
N SER A 349 15.19 -2.22 10.91
CA SER A 349 15.48 -1.01 10.12
C SER A 349 16.20 0.04 10.96
N ALA A 350 15.75 0.32 12.18
CA ALA A 350 16.37 1.28 13.08
C ALA A 350 17.84 0.95 13.38
N LYS A 351 18.13 -0.33 13.69
CA LYS A 351 19.51 -0.82 13.86
C LYS A 351 20.35 -0.59 12.63
N THR A 352 19.81 -0.95 11.47
CA THR A 352 20.50 -0.81 10.18
C THR A 352 20.80 0.66 9.87
N TYR A 353 19.85 1.57 10.10
CA TYR A 353 20.04 2.99 9.85
C TYR A 353 21.03 3.64 10.80
N LEU A 354 20.96 3.34 12.11
CA LEU A 354 21.88 3.92 13.09
C LEU A 354 23.32 3.49 12.78
N GLU A 355 23.54 2.19 12.60
CA GLU A 355 24.86 1.67 12.22
C GLU A 355 25.36 2.28 10.90
N ARG A 356 24.47 2.42 9.91
CA ARG A 356 24.81 3.02 8.61
C ARG A 356 25.26 4.48 8.79
N PHE A 357 24.49 5.30 9.49
CA PHE A 357 24.85 6.70 9.73
C PHE A 357 26.15 6.83 10.52
N ASP A 358 26.38 6.00 11.53
CA ASP A 358 27.63 6.01 12.31
C ASP A 358 28.85 5.70 11.42
N LYS A 359 28.73 4.74 10.49
CA LYS A 359 29.80 4.38 9.55
C LYS A 359 30.05 5.45 8.51
N GLU A 360 29.00 6.09 8.01
CA GLU A 360 29.12 7.20 7.06
C GLU A 360 29.75 8.44 7.71
N ASP A 361 29.37 8.76 8.95
CA ASP A 361 29.96 9.86 9.72
C ASP A 361 31.46 9.65 9.89
N LYS A 362 31.88 8.45 10.29
CA LYS A 362 33.30 8.08 10.38
C LYS A 362 34.04 8.21 9.05
N ALA A 363 33.41 7.85 7.94
CA ALA A 363 34.02 7.97 6.61
C ALA A 363 34.12 9.41 6.07
N ASN A 364 33.41 10.37 6.67
CA ASN A 364 33.36 11.77 6.25
C ASN A 364 34.21 12.71 7.13
N ILE A 365 34.97 12.20 8.10
CA ILE A 365 35.81 13.03 8.98
C ILE A 365 36.97 13.63 8.16
N HIS A 366 36.76 14.84 7.65
CA HIS A 366 37.84 15.79 7.37
C HIS A 366 38.03 16.63 8.62
N HIS A 367 39.20 16.51 9.27
CA HIS A 367 39.54 17.33 10.44
C HIS A 367 39.60 18.82 10.04
N LEU A 368 38.50 19.53 10.27
CA LEU A 368 38.53 20.98 10.47
C LEU A 368 37.56 21.30 11.61
N SER A 369 38.11 21.34 12.83
CA SER A 369 37.43 21.96 13.98
C SER A 369 38.28 23.15 14.41
N LEU A 370 37.64 24.31 14.57
CA LEU A 370 38.23 25.44 15.30
C LEU A 370 37.86 25.26 16.77
N GLN A 371 38.87 25.18 17.62
CA GLN A 371 38.72 25.03 19.07
C GLN A 371 37.88 26.20 19.61
N GLY A 372 36.64 25.93 20.06
CA GLY A 372 35.75 26.92 20.69
C GLY A 372 34.50 27.35 19.91
N PHE A 373 34.19 26.77 18.74
CA PHE A 373 32.93 27.03 18.02
C PHE A 373 32.07 25.76 17.93
N THR A 374 31.07 25.62 18.80
CA THR A 374 29.92 24.73 18.58
C THR A 374 28.90 25.48 17.72
N SER A 375 28.47 24.88 16.62
CA SER A 375 27.52 25.49 15.67
C SER A 375 26.25 25.95 16.38
N THR A 376 25.91 27.23 16.19
CA THR A 376 24.74 27.90 16.75
C THR A 376 23.42 27.30 16.27
N LEU A 377 22.68 26.65 17.17
CA LEU A 377 21.24 26.41 17.05
C LEU A 377 20.50 27.74 17.32
N THR A 378 19.98 28.37 16.27
CA THR A 378 19.10 29.53 16.41
C THR A 378 17.76 29.12 17.01
N CYS A 379 17.46 29.65 18.19
CA CYS A 379 16.19 29.46 18.89
C CYS A 379 15.08 30.30 18.24
N ARG A 380 13.92 29.68 17.95
CA ARG A 380 12.61 30.35 17.94
C ARG A 380 11.49 29.43 18.49
N ASN A 381 11.03 29.82 19.68
CA ASN A 381 9.70 29.73 20.30
C ASN A 381 8.76 28.52 20.05
N LYS A 382 8.62 27.68 21.08
CA LYS A 382 7.34 27.45 21.80
C LYS A 382 7.63 26.82 23.18
N GLU A 383 7.88 27.66 24.17
CA GLU A 383 8.61 27.33 25.42
C GLU A 383 7.89 26.37 26.38
N GLU A 384 6.57 26.18 26.31
CA GLU A 384 5.86 25.43 27.36
C GLU A 384 5.75 23.92 27.10
N ARG A 385 5.93 23.45 25.86
CA ARG A 385 5.92 22.01 25.54
C ARG A 385 7.30 21.37 25.54
N MET A 386 8.33 22.14 25.24
CA MET A 386 9.71 21.65 25.23
C MET A 386 10.26 21.45 26.63
N GLN A 387 9.83 22.21 27.64
CA GLN A 387 10.51 22.19 28.94
C GLN A 387 10.44 20.84 29.70
N ALA A 388 9.35 20.07 29.56
CA ALA A 388 9.22 18.77 30.25
C ALA A 388 10.09 17.65 29.63
N GLU A 389 10.44 17.73 28.34
CA GLU A 389 11.31 16.75 27.67
C GLU A 389 12.72 17.31 27.37
N SER A 390 12.93 18.64 27.41
CA SER A 390 14.20 19.30 27.06
C SER A 390 15.35 19.00 28.02
N PHE A 391 15.06 18.66 29.28
CA PHE A 391 16.11 18.38 30.25
C PHE A 391 16.82 17.05 29.96
N LYS A 392 16.06 16.01 29.56
CA LYS A 392 16.62 14.75 29.05
C LYS A 392 17.24 14.91 27.66
N LEU A 393 16.67 15.81 26.85
CA LEU A 393 17.16 16.10 25.51
C LEU A 393 18.51 16.83 25.51
N LYS A 394 18.75 17.77 26.42
CA LYS A 394 20.05 18.47 26.53
C LYS A 394 21.20 17.51 26.83
N GLU A 395 20.97 16.58 27.75
CA GLU A 395 21.93 15.54 28.10
C GLU A 395 22.16 14.57 26.93
N LEU A 396 21.09 14.21 26.20
CA LEU A 396 21.17 13.39 24.98
C LEU A 396 21.87 14.12 23.82
N ILE A 397 21.69 15.44 23.67
CA ILE A 397 22.33 16.25 22.63
C ILE A 397 23.85 16.30 22.85
N GLU A 398 24.31 16.48 24.09
CA GLU A 398 25.75 16.43 24.42
C GLU A 398 26.37 15.05 24.13
N VAL A 399 25.63 13.96 24.35
CA VAL A 399 26.08 12.59 23.99
C VAL A 399 25.99 12.34 22.47
N VAL A 400 24.99 12.90 21.79
CA VAL A 400 24.83 12.81 20.32
C VAL A 400 25.99 13.49 19.59
N GLU A 401 26.54 14.56 20.16
CA GLU A 401 27.74 15.25 19.65
C GLU A 401 29.03 14.43 19.85
N ALA A 402 29.09 13.55 20.85
CA ALA A 402 30.24 12.67 21.12
C ALA A 402 30.34 11.45 20.17
N GLY A 403 29.25 11.08 19.49
CA GLY A 403 29.25 10.05 18.43
C GLY A 403 29.39 8.60 18.90
N THR A 404 29.31 8.33 20.20
CA THR A 404 29.31 6.97 20.77
C THR A 404 28.13 6.78 21.71
N TYR A 405 27.23 5.84 21.39
CA TYR A 405 26.03 5.54 22.18
C TYR A 405 26.18 4.24 22.97
N THR A 406 25.73 4.24 24.22
CA THR A 406 25.53 3.04 25.05
C THR A 406 24.43 2.16 24.45
N ASP A 407 24.36 0.89 24.86
CA ASP A 407 23.34 -0.03 24.35
C ASP A 407 21.93 0.35 24.87
N GLU A 408 21.85 0.92 26.06
CA GLU A 408 20.62 1.50 26.62
C GLU A 408 20.10 2.67 25.76
N GLU A 409 20.98 3.61 25.38
CA GLU A 409 20.60 4.73 24.51
C GLU A 409 20.16 4.28 23.11
N LYS A 410 20.85 3.28 22.55
CA LYS A 410 20.44 2.63 21.29
C LYS A 410 19.05 2.03 21.41
N GLU A 411 18.75 1.30 22.48
CA GLU A 411 17.43 0.72 22.67
C GLU A 411 16.35 1.81 22.77
N VAL A 412 16.62 2.93 23.44
CA VAL A 412 15.69 4.08 23.46
C VAL A 412 15.44 4.61 22.05
N MET A 413 16.48 4.81 21.24
CA MET A 413 16.34 5.25 19.85
C MET A 413 15.53 4.27 19.00
N TYR A 414 15.81 2.96 19.12
CA TYR A 414 15.12 1.92 18.36
C TYR A 414 13.65 1.81 18.75
N VAL A 415 13.35 1.80 20.06
CA VAL A 415 11.98 1.73 20.55
C VAL A 415 11.18 2.97 20.16
N ARG A 416 11.79 4.15 20.16
CA ARG A 416 11.16 5.39 19.67
C ARG A 416 10.86 5.32 18.17
N TYR A 417 11.83 4.92 17.36
CA TYR A 417 11.65 4.77 15.92
C TYR A 417 10.47 3.83 15.61
N VAL A 418 10.43 2.68 16.29
CA VAL A 418 9.32 1.70 16.15
C VAL A 418 8.00 2.28 16.65
N SER A 419 8.01 2.94 17.80
CA SER A 419 6.80 3.53 18.40
C SER A 419 6.18 4.59 17.49
N ASP A 420 6.98 5.48 16.90
CA ASP A 420 6.45 6.49 16.00
C ASP A 420 5.90 5.85 14.71
N TYR A 421 6.53 4.79 14.19
CA TYR A 421 5.94 4.05 13.07
C TYR A 421 4.59 3.41 13.44
N ILE A 422 4.48 2.81 14.62
CA ILE A 422 3.21 2.24 15.12
C ILE A 422 2.14 3.33 15.28
N ARG A 423 2.49 4.53 15.76
CA ARG A 423 1.55 5.67 15.87
C ARG A 423 0.92 6.00 14.54
N GLU A 424 1.73 6.10 13.50
CA GLU A 424 1.27 6.42 12.14
C GLU A 424 0.38 5.31 11.57
N VAL A 425 0.81 4.05 11.65
CA VAL A 425 0.03 2.91 11.17
C VAL A 425 -1.31 2.80 11.90
N VAL A 426 -1.33 2.94 13.23
CA VAL A 426 -2.59 2.87 13.98
C VAL A 426 -3.50 4.06 13.66
N ALA A 427 -2.95 5.28 13.50
CA ALA A 427 -3.73 6.44 13.09
C ALA A 427 -4.34 6.24 11.69
N HIS A 428 -3.58 5.66 10.75
CA HIS A 428 -4.03 5.30 9.41
C HIS A 428 -5.22 4.33 9.45
N GLU A 429 -5.08 3.22 10.17
CA GLU A 429 -6.13 2.20 10.25
C GLU A 429 -7.38 2.72 10.97
N VAL A 430 -7.21 3.50 12.04
CA VAL A 430 -8.35 4.17 12.68
C VAL A 430 -9.01 5.15 11.72
N GLY A 431 -8.26 5.81 10.83
CA GLY A 431 -8.81 6.65 9.77
C GLY A 431 -9.80 5.90 8.87
N HIS A 432 -9.47 4.68 8.46
CA HIS A 432 -10.38 3.81 7.73
C HIS A 432 -11.64 3.45 8.54
N THR A 433 -11.51 3.24 9.86
CA THR A 433 -12.68 3.01 10.73
C THR A 433 -13.56 4.25 10.89
N LEU A 434 -13.03 5.46 10.68
CA LEU A 434 -13.82 6.70 10.64
C LEU A 434 -14.46 6.94 9.26
N GLY A 435 -14.20 6.05 8.30
CA GLY A 435 -14.74 6.08 6.95
C GLY A 435 -13.80 6.69 5.91
N PHE A 436 -12.56 7.02 6.22
CA PHE A 436 -11.65 7.67 5.25
C PHE A 436 -10.99 6.66 4.32
N ARG A 437 -10.79 7.08 3.06
CA ARG A 437 -10.00 6.33 2.08
C ARG A 437 -8.55 6.81 2.07
N HIS A 438 -7.72 6.05 1.36
CA HIS A 438 -6.35 6.44 1.10
C HIS A 438 -6.24 7.76 0.34
N ASN A 439 -5.17 8.50 0.62
CA ASN A 439 -4.71 9.64 -0.13
C ASN A 439 -3.25 9.41 -0.56
N PHE A 440 -3.02 8.80 -1.73
CA PHE A 440 -1.65 8.52 -2.21
C PHE A 440 -0.93 9.74 -2.82
N ALA A 441 -1.53 10.92 -2.74
CA ALA A 441 -0.95 12.17 -3.22
C ALA A 441 -0.56 13.10 -2.06
N ALA A 442 -0.80 12.71 -0.80
CA ALA A 442 -0.54 13.58 0.36
C ALA A 442 0.94 13.95 0.47
N SER A 443 1.85 13.07 0.04
CA SER A 443 3.28 13.33 0.00
C SER A 443 3.69 14.46 -0.96
N LEU A 444 2.85 14.84 -1.92
CA LEU A 444 3.09 15.98 -2.81
C LEU A 444 3.03 17.32 -2.07
N ASP A 445 2.33 17.39 -0.94
CA ASP A 445 2.24 18.59 -0.10
C ASP A 445 3.45 18.75 0.86
N SER A 446 4.41 17.81 0.83
CA SER A 446 5.62 17.82 1.64
C SER A 446 6.61 18.93 1.24
N ASN A 447 7.40 19.42 2.19
CA ASN A 447 8.61 20.23 1.94
C ASN A 447 9.93 19.46 2.17
N VAL A 448 9.84 18.17 2.48
CA VAL A 448 10.98 17.24 2.49
C VAL A 448 11.31 16.81 1.06
N ASP A 449 12.58 16.90 0.69
CA ASP A 449 13.13 16.54 -0.62
C ASP A 449 14.50 15.86 -0.49
N SER A 450 15.19 15.61 -1.60
CA SER A 450 16.47 14.89 -1.57
C SER A 450 17.60 15.65 -0.85
N SER A 451 17.48 16.98 -0.69
CA SER A 451 18.50 17.84 -0.09
C SER A 451 18.47 17.84 1.44
N ASN A 452 17.30 17.65 2.05
CA ASN A 452 17.12 17.69 3.50
C ASN A 452 16.78 16.33 4.13
N TYR A 453 16.30 15.34 3.35
CA TYR A 453 15.82 14.07 3.88
C TYR A 453 16.85 13.30 4.73
N GLU A 454 18.11 13.14 4.27
CA GLU A 454 19.11 12.38 5.04
C GLU A 454 19.45 13.08 6.37
N ALA A 455 19.56 14.41 6.36
CA ALA A 455 19.85 15.20 7.56
C ALA A 455 18.70 15.11 8.56
N LEU A 456 17.45 15.25 8.10
CA LEU A 456 16.25 15.09 8.90
C LEU A 456 16.14 13.67 9.49
N ALA A 457 16.35 12.64 8.66
CA ALA A 457 16.29 11.25 9.09
C ALA A 457 17.33 10.94 10.18
N LYS A 458 18.56 11.45 10.00
CA LYS A 458 19.64 11.29 10.97
C LYS A 458 19.35 12.04 12.27
N ASN A 459 18.91 13.30 12.20
CA ASN A 459 18.55 14.09 13.37
C ASN A 459 17.43 13.40 14.14
N TYR A 460 16.32 13.07 13.46
CA TYR A 460 15.19 12.37 14.05
C TYR A 460 15.58 11.03 14.68
N LEU A 461 16.39 10.20 14.00
CA LEU A 461 16.78 8.91 14.54
C LEU A 461 17.54 9.05 15.85
N LYS A 462 18.39 10.07 15.97
CA LYS A 462 19.23 10.33 17.15
C LYS A 462 18.45 11.02 18.27
N THR A 463 17.77 12.12 17.96
CA THR A 463 17.13 13.00 18.97
C THR A 463 15.66 12.65 19.22
N GLY A 464 14.98 12.09 18.22
CA GLY A 464 13.53 11.85 18.26
C GLY A 464 12.69 13.08 17.96
N LEU A 465 13.32 14.17 17.52
CA LEU A 465 12.66 15.43 17.25
C LEU A 465 12.57 15.68 15.75
N LEU A 466 11.56 16.47 15.40
CA LEU A 466 11.42 17.11 14.11
C LEU A 466 11.19 18.60 14.34
N GLU A 467 11.77 19.41 13.47
CA GLU A 467 11.52 20.84 13.41
C GLU A 467 10.06 21.10 13.02
N THR A 468 9.43 22.10 13.63
CA THR A 468 7.99 22.39 13.50
C THR A 468 7.57 22.75 12.06
N GLU A 469 8.49 23.34 11.31
CA GLU A 469 8.33 23.79 9.93
C GLU A 469 8.43 22.65 8.91
N VAL A 470 8.87 21.45 9.33
CA VAL A 470 8.94 20.30 8.43
C VAL A 470 7.53 19.83 8.14
N ASN A 471 7.11 19.91 6.89
CA ASN A 471 5.86 19.34 6.40
C ASN A 471 6.19 18.03 5.68
N VAL A 472 5.71 16.93 6.24
CA VAL A 472 6.00 15.56 5.78
C VAL A 472 4.96 15.04 4.78
N GLY A 473 3.91 15.82 4.54
CA GLY A 473 2.73 15.45 3.77
C GLY A 473 1.45 15.87 4.48
N SER A 474 0.34 15.86 3.76
CA SER A 474 -0.93 16.41 4.27
C SER A 474 -1.82 15.41 5.01
N SER A 475 -1.53 14.11 5.00
CA SER A 475 -2.41 13.06 5.55
C SER A 475 -1.65 11.85 6.09
N VAL A 476 -2.18 11.21 7.13
CA VAL A 476 -1.76 9.87 7.55
C VAL A 476 -2.24 8.77 6.59
N MET A 477 -3.19 9.09 5.69
CA MET A 477 -3.81 8.13 4.76
C MET A 477 -2.96 7.84 3.52
N ASP A 478 -1.69 8.24 3.49
CA ASP A 478 -0.73 7.97 2.40
C ASP A 478 0.19 6.80 2.77
N TYR A 479 0.58 6.02 1.76
CA TYR A 479 1.63 5.02 1.94
C TYR A 479 2.97 5.68 1.69
N THR A 480 3.65 6.05 2.77
CA THR A 480 4.92 6.76 2.67
C THR A 480 6.13 5.82 2.85
N PRO A 481 7.23 6.01 2.08
CA PRO A 481 8.42 5.18 2.17
C PRO A 481 9.44 5.70 3.18
N GLY A 482 10.30 4.81 3.67
CA GLY A 482 11.48 5.20 4.46
C GLY A 482 11.10 5.82 5.80
N PHE A 483 11.67 6.99 6.12
CA PHE A 483 11.46 7.69 7.39
C PHE A 483 10.16 8.51 7.43
N PHE A 484 9.44 8.68 6.32
CA PHE A 484 8.24 9.53 6.28
C PHE A 484 7.16 9.05 7.27
N SER A 485 6.90 7.75 7.36
CA SER A 485 5.95 7.20 8.34
C SER A 485 6.39 7.49 9.78
N ASN A 486 7.71 7.38 10.06
CA ASN A 486 8.24 7.75 11.37
C ASN A 486 8.10 9.25 11.63
N PHE A 487 8.27 10.09 10.61
CA PHE A 487 8.13 11.53 10.75
C PHE A 487 6.69 11.95 11.04
N ILE A 488 5.73 11.35 10.34
CA ILE A 488 4.30 11.49 10.63
C ILE A 488 4.02 11.03 12.08
N GLY A 489 4.52 9.87 12.47
CA GLY A 489 4.41 9.37 13.85
C GLY A 489 4.98 10.30 14.91
N ALA A 490 6.12 10.92 14.61
CA ALA A 490 6.75 11.93 15.46
C ALA A 490 5.89 13.19 15.56
N LYS A 491 5.28 13.66 14.45
CA LYS A 491 4.29 14.76 14.49
C LYS A 491 3.07 14.41 15.33
N ILE A 492 2.57 13.17 15.24
CA ILE A 492 1.48 12.69 16.11
C ILE A 492 1.88 12.79 17.58
N ARG A 493 3.12 12.46 17.93
CA ARG A 493 3.63 12.56 19.31
C ARG A 493 3.89 14.01 19.77
N LEU A 494 4.47 14.84 18.91
CA LEU A 494 5.03 16.14 19.28
C LEU A 494 4.06 17.32 19.10
N GLU A 495 3.22 17.28 18.08
CA GLU A 495 2.37 18.41 17.67
C GLU A 495 0.96 18.31 18.24
N ASN A 496 0.23 19.42 18.28
CA ASN A 496 -1.18 19.44 18.70
C ASN A 496 -2.17 19.34 17.55
N ASP A 497 -1.74 19.78 16.38
CA ASP A 497 -2.60 19.90 15.22
C ASP A 497 -2.62 18.57 14.45
N ALA A 498 -3.75 18.30 13.78
CA ALA A 498 -3.83 17.22 12.80
C ALA A 498 -3.18 17.66 11.48
N LEU A 499 -2.78 16.69 10.65
CA LEU A 499 -2.34 16.99 9.30
C LEU A 499 -3.49 17.61 8.49
N ALA A 500 -3.15 18.50 7.56
CA ALA A 500 -4.11 19.42 6.95
C ALA A 500 -5.26 18.71 6.19
N TYR A 501 -4.96 17.62 5.48
CA TYR A 501 -5.98 16.86 4.75
C TYR A 501 -6.85 16.03 5.70
N ASP A 502 -6.27 15.45 6.75
CA ASP A 502 -7.03 14.71 7.77
C ASP A 502 -8.04 15.63 8.47
N GLN A 503 -7.61 16.87 8.76
CA GLN A 503 -8.48 17.93 9.28
C GLN A 503 -9.60 18.29 8.30
N HIS A 504 -9.28 18.40 7.00
CA HIS A 504 -10.26 18.68 5.94
C HIS A 504 -11.30 17.55 5.82
N ALA A 505 -10.87 16.29 5.78
CA ALA A 505 -11.75 15.13 5.69
C ALA A 505 -12.74 15.07 6.87
N ILE A 506 -12.26 15.34 8.09
CA ILE A 506 -13.13 15.44 9.28
C ILE A 506 -14.14 16.59 9.14
N ASN A 507 -13.69 17.76 8.67
CA ASN A 507 -14.56 18.93 8.53
C ASN A 507 -15.67 18.70 7.50
N VAL A 508 -15.37 18.01 6.40
CA VAL A 508 -16.39 17.64 5.39
C VAL A 508 -17.38 16.63 5.97
N ALA A 509 -16.89 15.55 6.59
CA ALA A 509 -17.74 14.47 7.10
C ALA A 509 -18.60 14.85 8.31
N TYR A 510 -18.10 15.73 9.19
CA TYR A 510 -18.73 16.01 10.49
C TYR A 510 -19.13 17.48 10.71
N LYS A 511 -18.57 18.43 9.95
CA LYS A 511 -18.80 19.88 10.17
C LYS A 511 -19.46 20.58 8.97
N GLY A 512 -19.82 19.84 7.91
CA GLY A 512 -20.49 20.40 6.73
C GLY A 512 -19.61 21.36 5.91
N ALA A 513 -18.28 21.22 6.00
CA ALA A 513 -17.36 22.01 5.20
C ALA A 513 -17.44 21.67 3.70
N SER A 514 -16.94 22.58 2.86
CA SER A 514 -16.85 22.34 1.41
C SER A 514 -15.99 21.13 1.11
N LYS A 515 -16.42 20.30 0.15
CA LYS A 515 -15.61 19.16 -0.34
C LYS A 515 -14.34 19.59 -1.07
N ILE A 516 -14.33 20.78 -1.66
CA ILE A 516 -13.22 21.31 -2.46
C ILE A 516 -12.03 21.62 -1.55
N SER A 517 -10.84 21.21 -1.97
CA SER A 517 -9.58 21.45 -1.27
C SER A 517 -8.46 21.76 -2.26
N GLU A 518 -7.52 22.59 -1.85
CA GLU A 518 -6.27 22.83 -2.58
C GLU A 518 -5.23 21.71 -2.33
N LEU A 519 -5.43 20.90 -1.30
CA LEU A 519 -4.53 19.80 -0.93
C LEU A 519 -4.58 18.68 -1.98
N GLN A 520 -3.45 17.98 -2.13
CA GLN A 520 -3.38 16.88 -3.09
C GLN A 520 -4.14 15.66 -2.58
N TYR A 521 -4.87 15.02 -3.50
CA TYR A 521 -5.70 13.85 -3.22
C TYR A 521 -5.76 12.89 -4.41
N CYS A 522 -5.58 11.60 -4.15
CA CYS A 522 -5.87 10.54 -5.11
C CYS A 522 -6.17 9.22 -4.41
N THR A 523 -7.06 8.44 -5.01
CA THR A 523 -7.64 7.23 -4.40
C THR A 523 -6.89 5.94 -4.75
N ASP A 524 -7.31 4.80 -4.18
CA ASP A 524 -6.88 3.47 -4.63
C ASP A 524 -7.14 3.21 -6.11
N GLY A 525 -8.23 3.75 -6.65
CA GLY A 525 -8.57 3.63 -8.06
C GLY A 525 -7.63 4.45 -8.94
N ASP A 526 -7.03 5.50 -8.40
CA ASP A 526 -6.16 6.44 -9.13
C ASP A 526 -4.70 6.02 -9.09
N ALA A 527 -4.29 5.34 -8.02
CA ALA A 527 -2.92 4.88 -7.82
C ALA A 527 -2.39 4.12 -9.05
N GLY A 528 -1.34 4.67 -9.66
CA GLY A 528 -0.68 4.12 -10.84
C GLY A 528 -1.26 4.54 -12.20
N LYS A 529 -2.47 5.13 -12.24
CA LYS A 529 -3.03 5.76 -13.45
C LYS A 529 -2.31 7.06 -13.78
N PHE A 530 -1.93 7.82 -12.76
CA PHE A 530 -1.23 9.10 -12.86
C PHE A 530 0.24 8.96 -12.54
N PHE A 531 1.11 9.78 -13.12
CA PHE A 531 2.56 9.68 -12.85
C PHE A 531 2.93 10.15 -11.42
N ASP A 532 2.15 11.08 -10.88
CA ASP A 532 2.32 11.75 -9.58
C ASP A 532 1.44 11.17 -8.45
N CYS A 533 0.73 10.06 -8.70
CA CYS A 533 -0.04 9.34 -7.68
C CYS A 533 0.27 7.84 -7.76
N PHE A 534 1.16 7.36 -6.91
CA PHE A 534 1.42 5.94 -6.68
C PHE A 534 1.63 5.66 -5.20
N ARG A 535 1.40 4.41 -4.79
CA ARG A 535 1.77 3.92 -3.46
C ARG A 535 3.29 4.05 -3.26
N PHE A 536 3.72 4.42 -2.05
CA PHE A 536 5.13 4.59 -1.69
C PHE A 536 5.84 5.69 -2.50
N ASP A 537 5.09 6.73 -2.89
CA ASP A 537 5.65 7.99 -3.37
C ASP A 537 6.05 8.88 -2.19
N ALA A 538 6.95 9.81 -2.45
CA ALA A 538 7.45 10.78 -1.47
C ALA A 538 7.95 12.02 -2.21
N PHE A 539 8.21 13.09 -1.46
CA PHE A 539 8.63 14.41 -1.95
C PHE A 539 7.58 15.09 -2.85
N THR A 540 7.69 16.41 -3.00
CA THR A 540 6.91 17.15 -4.00
C THR A 540 7.23 16.72 -5.44
N ASN A 541 8.48 16.31 -5.68
CA ASN A 541 8.93 15.79 -6.97
C ASN A 541 9.14 14.28 -6.90
N ILE A 542 8.22 13.53 -7.50
CA ILE A 542 8.24 12.08 -7.48
C ILE A 542 9.44 11.49 -8.22
N MET A 543 9.91 12.13 -9.30
CA MET A 543 11.09 11.65 -10.04
C MET A 543 12.35 11.77 -9.19
N GLU A 544 12.47 12.87 -8.44
CA GLU A 544 13.52 13.09 -7.46
C GLU A 544 13.49 12.03 -6.36
N SER A 545 12.30 11.72 -5.82
CA SER A 545 12.12 10.65 -4.84
C SER A 545 12.61 9.31 -5.36
N LYS A 546 12.19 8.91 -6.56
CA LYS A 546 12.62 7.61 -7.13
C LYS A 546 14.13 7.57 -7.40
N GLN A 547 14.73 8.64 -7.89
CA GLN A 547 16.19 8.71 -8.07
C GLN A 547 16.92 8.65 -6.73
N PHE A 548 16.44 9.38 -5.72
CA PHE A 548 17.01 9.38 -4.37
C PHE A 548 16.98 7.98 -3.76
N PHE A 549 15.84 7.29 -3.79
CA PHE A 549 15.72 5.94 -3.24
C PHE A 549 16.50 4.89 -4.05
N MET A 550 16.73 5.11 -5.35
CA MET A 550 17.66 4.29 -6.14
C MET A 550 19.08 4.43 -5.60
N LYS A 551 19.60 5.66 -5.46
CA LYS A 551 20.93 5.93 -4.89
C LYS A 551 21.07 5.41 -3.45
N SER A 552 20.07 5.65 -2.61
CA SER A 552 20.06 5.17 -1.22
C SER A 552 20.06 3.63 -1.16
N SER A 553 19.37 2.96 -2.08
CA SER A 553 19.40 1.49 -2.17
C SER A 553 20.76 0.96 -2.62
N MET A 554 21.41 1.60 -3.60
CA MET A 554 22.79 1.25 -3.98
C MET A 554 23.75 1.38 -2.80
N LYS A 555 23.65 2.48 -2.05
CA LYS A 555 24.42 2.72 -0.83
C LYS A 555 24.17 1.63 0.22
N ASN A 556 22.91 1.24 0.43
CA ASN A 556 22.54 0.13 1.31
C ASN A 556 23.16 -1.21 0.88
N LEU A 557 23.18 -1.53 -0.42
CA LEU A 557 23.82 -2.74 -0.92
C LEU A 557 25.32 -2.78 -0.61
N VAL A 558 26.01 -1.64 -0.74
CA VAL A 558 27.43 -1.52 -0.35
C VAL A 558 27.62 -1.75 1.16
N HIS A 559 26.78 -1.15 2.01
CA HIS A 559 26.83 -1.40 3.46
C HIS A 559 26.56 -2.87 3.80
N ILE A 560 25.58 -3.50 3.15
CA ILE A 560 25.28 -4.93 3.34
C ILE A 560 26.48 -5.79 2.94
N MET A 561 27.12 -5.46 1.82
CA MET A 561 28.28 -6.20 1.34
C MET A 561 29.48 -6.08 2.28
N LEU A 562 29.81 -4.86 2.71
CA LEU A 562 30.84 -4.61 3.72
C LEU A 562 30.52 -5.34 5.02
N LYS A 563 29.30 -5.22 5.54
CA LYS A 563 28.91 -5.82 6.83
C LYS A 563 28.85 -7.34 6.81
N LYS A 564 28.25 -7.94 5.78
CA LYS A 564 27.99 -9.39 5.75
C LYS A 564 29.08 -10.15 5.04
N GLN A 565 29.37 -9.79 3.79
CA GLN A 565 30.26 -10.58 2.92
C GLN A 565 31.72 -10.44 3.36
N PHE A 566 32.14 -9.24 3.75
CA PHE A 566 33.51 -8.98 4.22
C PHE A 566 33.70 -9.11 5.74
N SER A 567 32.71 -9.65 6.47
CA SER A 567 32.74 -9.78 7.95
C SER A 567 33.98 -10.52 8.48
N LEU A 568 34.49 -11.50 7.72
CA LEU A 568 35.70 -12.26 8.05
C LEU A 568 36.96 -11.40 8.22
N LEU A 569 36.98 -10.18 7.68
CA LEU A 569 38.10 -9.26 7.86
C LEU A 569 38.35 -8.88 9.31
N ALA A 570 37.29 -8.83 10.11
CA ALA A 570 37.35 -8.53 11.54
C ALA A 570 37.81 -9.71 12.41
N ASN A 571 38.10 -10.88 11.83
CA ASN A 571 38.62 -12.02 12.59
C ASN A 571 40.12 -11.87 12.85
N ASN A 572 40.51 -11.79 14.13
CA ASN A 572 41.90 -11.66 14.59
C ASN A 572 42.71 -12.96 14.49
N GLU A 573 42.05 -14.11 14.36
CA GLU A 573 42.71 -15.43 14.28
C GLU A 573 43.22 -15.74 12.86
N LEU A 574 42.74 -15.02 11.84
CA LEU A 574 43.16 -15.22 10.45
C LEU A 574 44.38 -14.38 10.11
N SER A 575 45.37 -15.02 9.50
CA SER A 575 46.49 -14.29 8.89
C SER A 575 46.03 -13.45 7.70
N GLU A 576 46.83 -12.46 7.31
CA GLU A 576 46.54 -11.62 6.14
C GLU A 576 46.33 -12.46 4.86
N ASP A 577 47.16 -13.50 4.66
CA ASP A 577 47.03 -14.41 3.52
C ASP A 577 45.73 -15.21 3.54
N GLN A 578 45.32 -15.67 4.72
CA GLN A 578 44.05 -16.37 4.90
C GLN A 578 42.86 -15.44 4.62
N LYS A 579 42.93 -14.16 5.04
CA LYS A 579 41.91 -13.14 4.74
C LYS A 579 41.82 -12.87 3.24
N VAL A 580 42.94 -12.71 2.54
CA VAL A 580 42.97 -12.50 1.08
C VAL A 580 42.40 -13.72 0.35
N THR A 581 42.76 -14.93 0.77
CA THR A 581 42.22 -16.18 0.21
C THR A 581 40.71 -16.26 0.40
N ALA A 582 40.23 -15.95 1.61
CA ALA A 582 38.81 -15.90 1.92
C ALA A 582 38.07 -14.89 1.04
N ILE A 583 38.60 -13.66 0.87
CA ILE A 583 38.01 -12.64 -0.01
C ILE A 583 37.81 -13.17 -1.42
N ASN A 584 38.83 -13.83 -1.97
CA ASN A 584 38.77 -14.35 -3.33
C ASN A 584 37.68 -15.44 -3.47
N MET A 585 37.44 -16.23 -2.41
CA MET A 585 36.44 -17.30 -2.37
C MET A 585 35.01 -16.85 -2.08
N ILE A 586 34.78 -15.63 -1.58
CA ILE A 586 33.42 -15.12 -1.27
C ILE A 586 32.52 -15.21 -2.52
N GLN A 587 31.30 -15.69 -2.38
CA GLN A 587 30.29 -15.52 -3.43
C GLN A 587 29.62 -14.15 -3.26
N VAL A 588 29.64 -13.35 -4.32
CA VAL A 588 29.07 -11.99 -4.32
C VAL A 588 27.73 -12.00 -5.05
N PRO A 589 26.67 -11.38 -4.51
CA PRO A 589 25.31 -11.49 -5.05
C PRO A 589 25.05 -10.50 -6.20
N GLY A 590 26.03 -10.29 -7.09
CA GLY A 590 25.95 -9.28 -8.15
C GLY A 590 24.71 -9.44 -9.04
N GLU A 591 24.45 -10.65 -9.52
CA GLU A 591 23.32 -10.93 -10.40
C GLU A 591 21.94 -10.63 -9.76
N GLU A 592 21.77 -11.07 -8.51
CA GLU A 592 20.54 -10.85 -7.73
C GLU A 592 20.32 -9.36 -7.47
N ASP A 593 21.36 -8.65 -7.02
CA ASP A 593 21.31 -7.22 -6.72
C ASP A 593 21.05 -6.38 -7.98
N GLY A 594 21.66 -6.76 -9.12
CA GLY A 594 21.47 -6.10 -10.41
C GLY A 594 20.05 -6.23 -10.94
N SER A 595 19.49 -7.44 -10.90
CA SER A 595 18.10 -7.67 -11.31
C SER A 595 17.10 -6.98 -10.38
N TRP A 596 17.34 -7.02 -9.06
CA TRP A 596 16.51 -6.35 -8.07
C TRP A 596 16.51 -4.84 -8.24
N LEU A 597 17.68 -4.21 -8.47
CA LEU A 597 17.75 -2.77 -8.66
C LEU A 597 17.04 -2.33 -9.95
N ALA A 598 17.18 -3.10 -11.04
CA ALA A 598 16.47 -2.86 -12.28
C ALA A 598 14.95 -2.91 -12.07
N GLU A 599 14.45 -3.97 -11.41
CA GLU A 599 13.02 -4.21 -11.24
C GLU A 599 12.37 -3.27 -10.21
N LYS A 600 13.01 -3.06 -9.05
CA LYS A 600 12.40 -2.37 -7.90
C LYS A 600 12.71 -0.88 -7.84
N ARG A 601 13.76 -0.40 -8.53
CA ARG A 601 14.19 1.01 -8.49
C ARG A 601 14.20 1.68 -9.86
N PHE A 602 14.79 1.04 -10.88
CA PHE A 602 14.90 1.65 -12.20
C PHE A 602 13.59 1.62 -13.00
N LYS A 603 12.90 0.48 -13.04
CA LYS A 603 11.61 0.33 -13.74
C LYS A 603 10.56 1.37 -13.32
N PRO A 604 10.34 1.69 -12.03
CA PRO A 604 9.41 2.75 -11.63
C PRO A 604 9.71 4.14 -12.22
N LEU A 605 10.99 4.51 -12.39
CA LEU A 605 11.36 5.78 -13.05
C LEU A 605 10.87 5.80 -14.51
N ILE A 606 11.02 4.67 -15.20
CA ILE A 606 10.62 4.51 -16.60
C ILE A 606 9.09 4.51 -16.72
N GLU A 607 8.39 3.75 -15.88
CA GLU A 607 6.92 3.66 -15.92
C GLU A 607 6.24 5.01 -15.72
N LYS A 608 6.82 5.89 -14.88
CA LYS A 608 6.32 7.24 -14.64
C LYS A 608 6.61 8.21 -15.81
N ALA A 609 7.64 7.95 -16.63
CA ALA A 609 7.95 8.75 -17.82
C ALA A 609 7.13 8.37 -19.07
N LYS A 610 6.39 7.26 -19.02
CA LYS A 610 5.68 6.68 -20.16
C LYS A 610 4.68 7.64 -20.81
N LEU A 611 4.57 7.60 -22.14
CA LEU A 611 3.56 8.31 -22.92
C LEU A 611 2.15 7.97 -22.46
N GLY A 612 1.30 9.00 -22.35
CA GLY A 612 -0.12 8.84 -21.97
C GLY A 612 -0.35 8.81 -20.46
N LYS A 613 0.69 9.01 -19.65
CA LYS A 613 0.51 9.25 -18.21
C LYS A 613 -0.18 10.58 -17.98
N LYS A 614 -1.10 10.57 -17.02
CA LYS A 614 -1.86 11.73 -16.54
C LYS A 614 -1.19 12.32 -15.30
N SER A 615 -1.48 13.58 -15.00
CA SER A 615 -1.18 14.24 -13.71
C SER A 615 -2.46 14.44 -12.93
N THR A 616 -2.49 14.01 -11.67
CA THR A 616 -3.60 14.28 -10.75
C THR A 616 -3.74 15.78 -10.49
N MET A 617 -2.61 16.47 -10.29
CA MET A 617 -2.58 17.91 -10.04
C MET A 617 -3.20 18.71 -11.19
N LEU A 618 -2.91 18.32 -12.43
CA LEU A 618 -3.45 19.02 -13.61
C LEU A 618 -4.88 18.58 -13.96
N GLU A 619 -5.28 17.33 -13.71
CA GLU A 619 -6.61 16.85 -14.10
C GLU A 619 -7.73 17.64 -13.37
N ARG A 620 -7.43 18.11 -12.16
CA ARG A 620 -8.28 18.99 -11.36
C ARG A 620 -8.48 20.38 -11.98
N THR A 621 -7.43 20.92 -12.61
CA THR A 621 -7.45 22.27 -13.18
C THR A 621 -8.12 22.29 -14.56
N TYR A 622 -7.96 21.21 -15.33
CA TYR A 622 -8.41 21.11 -16.72
C TYR A 622 -9.69 20.28 -16.89
N SER A 623 -10.41 19.97 -15.79
CA SER A 623 -11.75 19.35 -15.72
C SER A 623 -12.07 18.44 -16.90
N LEU A 624 -11.74 17.14 -16.84
CA LEU A 624 -12.17 16.10 -17.81
C LEU A 624 -12.36 16.64 -19.26
N ALA A 625 -11.29 17.23 -19.82
CA ALA A 625 -11.24 17.88 -21.15
C ALA A 625 -12.44 17.59 -22.06
N ALA A 626 -13.38 18.54 -22.13
CA ALA A 626 -14.62 18.40 -22.89
C ALA A 626 -14.39 18.52 -24.40
N THR A 627 -13.27 19.13 -24.80
CA THR A 627 -12.87 19.34 -26.19
C THR A 627 -11.52 18.72 -26.54
N ARG A 628 -11.29 18.49 -27.84
CA ARG A 628 -10.01 17.98 -28.36
C ARG A 628 -8.85 18.95 -28.10
N GLU A 629 -9.12 20.23 -28.03
CA GLU A 629 -8.14 21.30 -27.79
C GLU A 629 -7.68 21.31 -26.32
N GLU A 630 -8.61 21.25 -25.37
CA GLU A 630 -8.29 21.13 -23.94
C GLU A 630 -7.53 19.85 -23.61
N LEU A 631 -7.87 18.73 -24.29
CA LEU A 631 -7.14 17.48 -24.12
C LEU A 631 -5.69 17.61 -24.62
N ALA A 632 -5.48 18.31 -25.74
CA ALA A 632 -4.15 18.57 -26.27
C ALA A 632 -3.34 19.50 -25.34
N GLU A 633 -3.98 20.53 -24.78
CA GLU A 633 -3.35 21.42 -23.79
C GLU A 633 -2.98 20.67 -22.50
N TYR A 634 -3.90 19.87 -21.95
CA TYR A 634 -3.64 19.02 -20.78
C TYR A 634 -2.46 18.08 -20.99
N GLN A 635 -2.40 17.42 -22.16
CA GLN A 635 -1.29 16.53 -22.51
C GLN A 635 0.02 17.30 -22.63
N ALA A 636 0.01 18.49 -23.23
CA ALA A 636 1.18 19.35 -23.34
C ALA A 636 1.68 19.81 -21.96
N LYS A 637 0.77 20.21 -21.06
CA LYS A 637 1.09 20.62 -19.68
C LYS A 637 1.59 19.48 -18.82
N THR A 638 1.01 18.29 -18.98
CA THR A 638 1.50 17.09 -18.30
C THR A 638 2.92 16.73 -18.77
N ALA A 639 3.18 16.80 -20.08
CA ALA A 639 4.51 16.61 -20.63
C ALA A 639 5.50 17.67 -20.11
N GLU A 640 5.10 18.95 -20.03
CA GLU A 640 5.90 20.04 -19.47
C GLU A 640 6.27 19.75 -18.00
N LYS A 641 5.32 19.31 -17.18
CA LYS A 641 5.55 18.96 -15.77
C LYS A 641 6.53 17.79 -15.63
N VAL A 642 6.32 16.70 -16.38
CA VAL A 642 7.23 15.54 -16.38
C VAL A 642 8.64 15.97 -16.78
N THR A 643 8.77 16.82 -17.81
CA THR A 643 10.06 17.39 -18.22
C THR A 643 10.73 18.15 -17.07
N LYS A 644 10.00 19.06 -16.43
CA LYS A 644 10.51 19.87 -15.31
C LYS A 644 10.98 19.01 -14.14
N ASP A 645 10.24 17.95 -13.82
CA ASP A 645 10.59 17.02 -12.74
C ASP A 645 11.86 16.22 -13.05
N PHE A 646 12.04 15.81 -14.31
CA PHE A 646 13.29 15.19 -14.77
C PHE A 646 14.47 16.16 -14.79
N LEU A 647 14.27 17.41 -15.19
CA LEU A 647 15.34 18.42 -15.22
C LEU A 647 15.93 18.66 -13.82
N LYS A 648 15.12 18.60 -12.76
CA LYS A 648 15.60 18.67 -11.37
C LYS A 648 16.61 17.57 -11.00
N ILE A 649 16.58 16.43 -11.70
CA ILE A 649 17.47 15.30 -11.47
C ILE A 649 18.51 15.08 -12.58
N GLY A 650 18.75 16.10 -13.41
CA GLY A 650 19.75 16.09 -14.48
C GLY A 650 19.21 15.74 -15.87
N GLY A 651 17.90 15.63 -16.03
CA GLY A 651 17.22 15.32 -17.28
C GLY A 651 16.96 13.83 -17.49
N MET A 652 15.95 13.53 -18.31
CA MET A 652 15.54 12.17 -18.65
C MET A 652 16.66 11.39 -19.33
N ASN A 653 17.45 12.03 -20.21
CA ASN A 653 18.59 11.39 -20.87
C ASN A 653 19.65 10.89 -19.88
N GLN A 654 19.95 11.71 -18.88
CA GLN A 654 20.93 11.37 -17.86
C GLN A 654 20.48 10.16 -17.04
N VAL A 655 19.23 10.21 -16.58
CA VAL A 655 18.68 9.22 -15.65
C VAL A 655 18.41 7.89 -16.33
N LEU A 656 17.86 7.90 -17.56
CA LEU A 656 17.41 6.68 -18.24
C LEU A 656 18.47 6.02 -19.11
N PHE A 657 19.46 6.76 -19.62
CA PHE A 657 20.44 6.21 -20.57
C PHE A 657 21.88 6.37 -20.09
N LYS A 658 22.31 7.59 -19.74
CA LYS A 658 23.73 7.82 -19.42
C LYS A 658 24.18 7.07 -18.17
N ASN A 659 23.38 7.06 -17.10
CA ASN A 659 23.71 6.34 -15.86
C ASN A 659 23.81 4.81 -16.02
N ILE A 660 23.24 4.26 -17.09
CA ILE A 660 23.32 2.83 -17.42
C ILE A 660 24.22 2.57 -18.62
N THR A 661 24.84 3.58 -19.23
CA THR A 661 25.75 3.37 -20.37
C THR A 661 27.13 3.02 -19.85
N PRO A 662 27.68 1.83 -20.16
CA PRO A 662 28.99 1.44 -19.65
C PRO A 662 30.08 2.42 -20.08
N ILE A 663 30.91 2.82 -19.12
CA ILE A 663 32.08 3.68 -19.34
C ILE A 663 33.34 2.97 -18.84
N ARG A 664 34.47 3.24 -19.51
CA ARG A 664 35.76 2.68 -19.12
C ARG A 664 36.40 3.57 -18.04
N ASN A 665 36.74 2.99 -16.90
CA ASN A 665 37.52 3.64 -15.85
C ASN A 665 38.66 2.69 -15.44
N GLY A 666 39.90 3.04 -15.83
CA GLY A 666 41.02 2.10 -15.81
C GLY A 666 40.72 0.87 -16.68
N ASP A 667 40.91 -0.32 -16.11
CA ASP A 667 40.69 -1.59 -16.81
C ASP A 667 39.23 -2.07 -16.78
N LEU A 668 38.36 -1.43 -15.99
CA LEU A 668 36.97 -1.85 -15.85
C LEU A 668 36.05 -1.06 -16.81
N LEU A 669 35.29 -1.80 -17.61
CA LEU A 669 34.17 -1.28 -18.39
C LEU A 669 32.87 -1.68 -17.68
N ALA A 670 32.19 -0.70 -17.10
CA ALA A 670 30.99 -0.90 -16.27
C ALA A 670 30.11 0.36 -16.29
N THR A 671 28.86 0.25 -15.86
CA THR A 671 27.93 1.37 -15.74
C THR A 671 28.41 2.37 -14.68
N PRO A 672 28.08 3.67 -14.81
CA PRO A 672 28.31 4.66 -13.76
C PRO A 672 27.80 4.22 -12.38
N VAL A 673 26.67 3.52 -12.34
CA VAL A 673 26.10 2.92 -11.12
C VAL A 673 27.09 1.93 -10.47
N ALA A 674 27.64 1.01 -11.23
CA ALA A 674 28.61 0.04 -10.71
C ALA A 674 29.94 0.70 -10.28
N HIS A 675 30.43 1.69 -11.04
CA HIS A 675 31.60 2.48 -10.65
C HIS A 675 31.38 3.24 -9.33
N GLU A 676 30.18 3.81 -9.16
CA GLU A 676 29.79 4.48 -7.91
C GLU A 676 29.78 3.51 -6.73
N MET A 677 29.27 2.29 -6.91
CA MET A 677 29.31 1.26 -5.86
C MET A 677 30.74 0.90 -5.47
N ILE A 678 31.66 0.73 -6.44
CA ILE A 678 33.08 0.48 -6.16
C ILE A 678 33.71 1.65 -5.39
N ALA A 679 33.44 2.89 -5.82
CA ALA A 679 33.94 4.09 -5.16
C ALA A 679 33.42 4.23 -3.73
N LEU A 680 32.13 3.95 -3.52
CA LEU A 680 31.50 3.93 -2.19
C LEU A 680 32.11 2.85 -1.30
N THR A 681 32.37 1.65 -1.82
CA THR A 681 33.06 0.59 -1.05
C THR A 681 34.44 1.07 -0.58
N LYS A 682 35.23 1.70 -1.46
CA LYS A 682 36.54 2.27 -1.09
C LYS A 682 36.43 3.32 0.00
N LYS A 683 35.42 4.19 -0.10
CA LYS A 683 35.17 5.24 0.89
C LYS A 683 34.74 4.68 2.25
N LEU A 684 33.89 3.66 2.26
CA LEU A 684 33.27 3.13 3.48
C LEU A 684 34.08 2.02 4.16
N ALA A 685 34.92 1.28 3.42
CA ALA A 685 35.69 0.17 3.98
C ALA A 685 36.49 0.54 5.25
N PRO A 686 37.17 1.72 5.32
CA PRO A 686 37.88 2.13 6.54
C PRO A 686 36.98 2.21 7.76
N ALA A 687 35.77 2.75 7.63
CA ALA A 687 34.83 2.85 8.75
C ALA A 687 34.42 1.47 9.33
N TYR A 688 34.55 0.39 8.54
CA TYR A 688 34.27 -0.97 8.98
C TYR A 688 35.51 -1.70 9.50
N TYR A 689 36.66 -1.54 8.85
CA TYR A 689 37.80 -2.45 8.99
C TYR A 689 39.17 -1.73 9.07
N GLU A 690 39.23 -0.47 9.48
CA GLU A 690 40.45 0.37 9.50
C GLU A 690 41.72 -0.40 9.91
N GLU A 691 41.69 -1.07 11.07
CA GLU A 691 42.81 -1.83 11.65
C GLU A 691 43.24 -3.06 10.80
N PHE A 692 42.38 -3.51 9.89
CA PHE A 692 42.58 -4.70 9.04
C PHE A 692 42.85 -4.35 7.58
N LEU A 693 42.80 -3.08 7.17
CA LEU A 693 42.95 -2.67 5.77
C LEU A 693 44.40 -2.41 5.37
N THR A 694 45.16 -3.49 5.22
CA THR A 694 46.47 -3.43 4.53
C THR A 694 46.29 -3.17 3.03
N GLU A 695 47.34 -2.71 2.35
CA GLU A 695 47.30 -2.52 0.89
C GLU A 695 46.98 -3.81 0.12
N LYS A 696 47.39 -4.96 0.65
CA LYS A 696 47.08 -6.27 0.06
C LYS A 696 45.60 -6.59 0.17
N ILE A 697 44.99 -6.34 1.32
CA ILE A 697 43.55 -6.54 1.55
C ILE A 697 42.73 -5.55 0.72
N LYS A 698 43.12 -4.28 0.65
CA LYS A 698 42.45 -3.28 -0.21
C LYS A 698 42.44 -3.72 -1.67
N LYS A 699 43.55 -4.24 -2.20
CA LYS A 699 43.63 -4.78 -3.56
C LYS A 699 42.71 -5.99 -3.76
N ALA A 700 42.64 -6.90 -2.78
CA ALA A 700 41.75 -8.05 -2.84
C ALA A 700 40.26 -7.62 -2.83
N ILE A 701 39.89 -6.66 -1.99
CA ILE A 701 38.53 -6.08 -1.99
C ILE A 701 38.21 -5.41 -3.33
N ASP A 702 39.11 -4.58 -3.86
CA ASP A 702 38.92 -3.92 -5.16
C ASP A 702 38.73 -4.95 -6.29
N ALA A 703 39.56 -6.00 -6.33
CA ALA A 703 39.42 -7.09 -7.30
C ALA A 703 38.07 -7.80 -7.15
N LYS A 704 37.62 -8.07 -5.92
CA LYS A 704 36.34 -8.74 -5.68
C LYS A 704 35.15 -7.87 -6.01
N MET A 705 35.21 -6.58 -5.71
CA MET A 705 34.19 -5.61 -6.09
C MET A 705 34.08 -5.44 -7.60
N LYS A 706 35.17 -5.59 -8.37
CA LYS A 706 35.12 -5.62 -9.84
C LYS A 706 34.35 -6.84 -10.36
N VAL A 707 34.53 -8.00 -9.74
CA VAL A 707 33.72 -9.20 -10.07
C VAL A 707 32.25 -8.94 -9.80
N TYR A 708 31.91 -8.46 -8.60
CA TYR A 708 30.54 -8.08 -8.24
C TYR A 708 29.94 -7.09 -9.25
N ALA A 709 30.68 -6.03 -9.60
CA ALA A 709 30.23 -5.00 -10.52
C ALA A 709 29.90 -5.54 -11.92
N LEU A 710 30.70 -6.48 -12.43
CA LEU A 710 30.46 -7.10 -13.73
C LEU A 710 29.21 -8.00 -13.73
N ASP A 711 29.03 -8.80 -12.68
CA ASP A 711 27.85 -9.67 -12.53
C ASP A 711 26.58 -8.83 -12.33
N PHE A 712 26.67 -7.78 -11.51
CA PHE A 712 25.63 -6.78 -11.32
C PHE A 712 25.23 -6.11 -12.63
N ASP A 713 26.20 -5.60 -13.39
CA ASP A 713 25.92 -4.85 -14.61
C ASP A 713 25.25 -5.70 -15.69
N ARG A 714 25.67 -6.97 -15.86
CA ARG A 714 25.06 -7.87 -16.84
C ARG A 714 23.57 -8.02 -16.62
N MET A 715 23.15 -8.22 -15.37
CA MET A 715 21.74 -8.35 -15.01
C MET A 715 21.04 -7.00 -15.01
N PHE A 716 21.64 -5.97 -14.41
CA PHE A 716 21.06 -4.63 -14.37
C PHE A 716 20.77 -4.09 -15.77
N LEU A 717 21.72 -4.20 -16.71
CA LEU A 717 21.54 -3.80 -18.11
C LEU A 717 20.48 -4.63 -18.81
N LEU A 718 20.53 -5.96 -18.69
CA LEU A 718 19.61 -6.86 -19.40
C LEU A 718 18.15 -6.53 -19.08
N TYR A 719 17.83 -6.30 -17.81
CA TYR A 719 16.48 -5.94 -17.39
C TYR A 719 16.15 -4.47 -17.68
N SER A 720 17.09 -3.55 -17.47
CA SER A 720 16.89 -2.13 -17.76
C SER A 720 16.51 -1.87 -19.22
N LEU A 721 17.20 -2.52 -20.17
CA LEU A 721 16.91 -2.37 -21.60
C LEU A 721 15.49 -2.83 -21.97
N GLN A 722 15.02 -3.94 -21.36
CA GLN A 722 13.65 -4.44 -21.58
C GLN A 722 12.59 -3.43 -21.11
N TYR A 723 12.85 -2.74 -19.99
CA TYR A 723 11.91 -1.77 -19.46
C TYR A 723 11.90 -0.45 -20.25
N LEU A 724 13.01 -0.10 -20.90
CA LEU A 724 13.12 1.10 -21.70
C LEU A 724 12.33 1.03 -23.02
N ASP A 725 11.98 -0.17 -23.52
CA ASP A 725 11.19 -0.35 -24.74
C ASP A 725 9.72 0.08 -24.58
N GLN A 726 9.52 1.39 -24.52
CA GLN A 726 8.20 2.02 -24.44
C GLN A 726 8.23 3.43 -25.05
N LYS A 727 7.02 3.97 -25.24
CA LYS A 727 6.82 5.31 -25.79
C LYS A 727 6.95 6.38 -24.69
N PHE A 728 7.52 7.52 -25.02
CA PHE A 728 7.69 8.68 -24.13
C PHE A 728 6.99 9.92 -24.70
N ALA A 729 6.49 10.80 -23.83
CA ALA A 729 5.81 12.04 -24.23
C ALA A 729 6.78 13.17 -24.59
N VAL A 730 7.95 13.19 -23.95
CA VAL A 730 8.90 14.30 -24.00
C VAL A 730 10.21 13.80 -24.59
N LYS A 731 10.74 14.52 -25.58
CA LYS A 731 12.06 14.25 -26.14
C LYS A 731 13.05 15.33 -25.72
N GLU A 732 14.12 14.93 -25.04
CA GLU A 732 15.26 15.80 -24.76
C GLU A 732 16.28 15.81 -25.91
N ALA A 733 17.03 16.90 -26.04
CA ALA A 733 18.12 17.00 -27.02
C ALA A 733 19.20 15.94 -26.74
N GLY A 734 19.64 15.23 -27.77
CA GLY A 734 20.63 14.17 -27.63
C GLY A 734 20.07 12.78 -27.27
N PHE A 735 18.74 12.63 -27.12
CA PHE A 735 18.13 11.33 -26.78
C PHE A 735 18.54 10.23 -27.77
N ALA A 736 18.45 10.49 -29.08
CA ALA A 736 18.85 9.52 -30.11
C ALA A 736 20.33 9.15 -30.00
N LYS A 737 21.19 10.13 -29.71
CA LYS A 737 22.62 9.93 -29.49
C LYS A 737 22.88 9.05 -28.27
N ASP A 738 22.19 9.28 -27.16
CA ASP A 738 22.39 8.52 -25.93
C ASP A 738 21.89 7.07 -26.09
N VAL A 739 20.73 6.85 -26.73
CA VAL A 739 20.25 5.50 -27.10
C VAL A 739 21.26 4.79 -27.98
N THR A 740 21.70 5.42 -29.08
CA THR A 740 22.67 4.78 -29.97
C THR A 740 24.02 4.57 -29.29
N THR A 741 24.45 5.45 -28.39
CA THR A 741 25.71 5.27 -27.64
C THR A 741 25.61 4.06 -26.72
N LEU A 742 24.50 3.90 -25.99
CA LEU A 742 24.23 2.73 -25.16
C LEU A 742 24.23 1.46 -26.01
N THR A 743 23.45 1.43 -27.09
CA THR A 743 23.38 0.27 -28.00
C THR A 743 24.76 -0.06 -28.57
N ALA A 744 25.47 0.91 -29.13
CA ALA A 744 26.79 0.72 -29.72
C ALA A 744 27.80 0.20 -28.70
N THR A 745 27.77 0.73 -27.47
CA THR A 745 28.65 0.27 -26.39
C THR A 745 28.40 -1.20 -26.06
N VAL A 746 27.13 -1.60 -25.93
CA VAL A 746 26.78 -2.99 -25.61
C VAL A 746 27.13 -3.95 -26.76
N ILE A 747 26.86 -3.56 -28.02
CA ILE A 747 27.02 -4.52 -29.13
C ILE A 747 28.41 -4.54 -29.76
N ASN A 748 29.13 -3.41 -29.79
CA ASN A 748 30.41 -3.26 -30.49
C ASN A 748 31.65 -3.43 -29.60
N THR A 749 31.51 -3.40 -28.27
CA THR A 749 32.70 -3.48 -27.43
C THR A 749 33.23 -4.90 -27.39
N LEU A 750 34.51 -5.05 -27.77
CA LEU A 750 35.22 -6.32 -27.83
C LEU A 750 36.09 -6.50 -26.59
N ASP A 751 36.20 -7.75 -26.14
CA ASP A 751 37.09 -8.16 -25.06
C ASP A 751 38.53 -8.19 -25.57
N SER A 752 39.42 -7.44 -24.92
CA SER A 752 40.83 -7.34 -25.30
C SER A 752 41.66 -8.63 -25.10
N LYS A 753 41.10 -9.65 -24.42
CA LYS A 753 41.83 -10.85 -23.97
C LYS A 753 41.20 -12.17 -24.41
N VAL A 754 39.99 -12.14 -24.95
CA VAL A 754 39.23 -13.34 -25.29
C VAL A 754 38.98 -13.36 -26.78
N GLU A 755 39.60 -14.31 -27.48
CA GLU A 755 39.30 -14.58 -28.88
C GLU A 755 38.03 -15.43 -29.03
N VAL A 756 37.32 -15.26 -30.14
CA VAL A 756 36.19 -16.10 -30.54
C VAL A 756 36.67 -17.55 -30.64
N ILE A 757 37.84 -17.75 -31.27
CA ILE A 757 38.56 -19.02 -31.41
C ILE A 757 40.06 -18.73 -31.28
N SER A 758 40.80 -19.59 -30.60
CA SER A 758 42.25 -19.44 -30.43
C SER A 758 42.96 -19.32 -31.77
N GLU A 759 43.84 -18.32 -31.91
CA GLU A 759 44.68 -18.07 -33.09
C GLU A 759 43.95 -17.46 -34.29
N SER A 760 42.67 -17.10 -34.15
CA SER A 760 41.89 -16.39 -35.20
C SER A 760 42.10 -14.88 -35.18
N GLY A 761 42.59 -14.31 -34.07
CA GLY A 761 42.71 -12.86 -33.87
C GLY A 761 41.37 -12.10 -33.77
N LEU A 762 40.23 -12.81 -33.85
CA LEU A 762 38.89 -12.24 -33.70
C LEU A 762 38.52 -12.19 -32.23
N LEU A 763 38.22 -11.00 -31.71
CA LEU A 763 37.88 -10.82 -30.30
C LEU A 763 36.39 -11.04 -30.03
N LYS A 764 36.07 -11.66 -28.88
CA LYS A 764 34.70 -11.90 -28.43
C LYS A 764 34.05 -10.60 -27.91
N PRO A 765 32.74 -10.37 -28.14
CA PRO A 765 32.06 -9.21 -27.56
C PRO A 765 31.99 -9.25 -26.03
N THR A 766 32.31 -8.14 -25.36
CA THR A 766 32.35 -8.05 -23.88
C THR A 766 31.00 -8.33 -23.22
N PHE A 767 29.91 -7.91 -23.86
CA PHE A 767 28.54 -8.07 -23.34
C PHE A 767 27.77 -9.25 -23.97
N ASP A 768 28.48 -10.26 -24.49
CA ASP A 768 27.85 -11.50 -24.95
C ASP A 768 27.33 -12.33 -23.75
N PHE A 769 26.15 -11.93 -23.24
CA PHE A 769 25.49 -12.51 -22.08
C PHE A 769 24.07 -12.96 -22.43
N LYS A 770 23.73 -14.20 -22.07
CA LYS A 770 22.43 -14.83 -22.35
C LYS A 770 21.91 -15.60 -21.14
N ILE A 771 20.66 -15.38 -20.75
CA ILE A 771 19.98 -16.09 -19.66
C ILE A 771 18.49 -16.25 -19.99
N ASN A 772 17.90 -17.42 -19.71
CA ASN A 772 16.47 -17.69 -19.94
C ASN A 772 15.96 -17.30 -21.35
N ARG A 773 16.75 -17.59 -22.40
CA ARG A 773 16.51 -17.22 -23.82
C ARG A 773 16.57 -15.71 -24.14
N LYS A 774 16.91 -14.86 -23.17
CA LYS A 774 17.16 -13.42 -23.37
C LYS A 774 18.63 -13.19 -23.63
N SER A 775 18.95 -12.24 -24.50
CA SER A 775 20.32 -11.89 -24.89
C SER A 775 20.52 -10.40 -24.71
N LEU A 776 21.52 -10.01 -23.93
CA LEU A 776 21.79 -8.60 -23.63
C LEU A 776 22.03 -7.78 -24.90
N ARG A 777 22.86 -8.28 -25.81
CA ARG A 777 23.14 -7.63 -27.10
C ARG A 777 21.89 -7.56 -27.99
N LYS A 778 21.01 -8.56 -27.93
CA LYS A 778 19.74 -8.54 -28.66
C LYS A 778 18.80 -7.46 -28.10
N GLU A 779 18.63 -7.37 -26.78
CA GLU A 779 17.82 -6.31 -26.15
C GLU A 779 18.34 -4.92 -26.51
N ALA A 780 19.66 -4.73 -26.60
CA ALA A 780 20.27 -3.47 -27.01
C ALA A 780 19.97 -3.11 -28.48
N VAL A 781 19.94 -4.09 -29.39
CA VAL A 781 19.49 -3.90 -30.78
C VAL A 781 18.00 -3.62 -30.84
N ASP A 782 17.20 -4.34 -30.07
CA ASP A 782 15.75 -4.16 -30.02
C ASP A 782 15.40 -2.73 -29.55
N LEU A 783 16.11 -2.22 -28.53
CA LEU A 783 16.00 -0.84 -28.05
C LEU A 783 16.28 0.20 -29.14
N ALA A 784 17.27 -0.01 -30.00
CA ALA A 784 17.61 0.93 -31.07
C ALA A 784 16.55 1.01 -32.18
N LYS A 785 15.58 0.09 -32.19
CA LYS A 785 14.42 0.09 -33.10
C LYS A 785 13.15 0.64 -32.44
N SER A 786 13.16 0.83 -31.13
CA SER A 786 11.99 1.27 -30.39
C SER A 786 11.47 2.61 -30.92
N ASP A 787 10.16 2.68 -31.14
CA ASP A 787 9.49 3.92 -31.54
C ASP A 787 9.17 4.76 -30.29
N PHE A 788 10.22 5.26 -29.63
CA PHE A 788 10.10 6.06 -28.40
C PHE A 788 9.19 7.27 -28.58
N PHE A 789 9.23 7.89 -29.76
CA PHE A 789 8.46 9.10 -30.09
C PHE A 789 7.67 8.89 -31.38
N PRO A 790 6.47 8.27 -31.30
CA PRO A 790 5.62 8.05 -32.47
C PRO A 790 5.37 9.35 -33.23
N GLY A 791 5.53 9.31 -34.55
CA GLY A 791 5.34 10.48 -35.43
C GLY A 791 6.54 11.45 -35.50
N SER A 792 7.59 11.29 -34.69
CA SER A 792 8.78 12.16 -34.76
C SER A 792 9.70 11.77 -35.92
N HIS A 793 9.45 12.33 -37.12
CA HIS A 793 10.31 12.10 -38.30
C HIS A 793 11.76 12.49 -38.07
N SER A 794 12.01 13.57 -37.31
CA SER A 794 13.37 14.01 -36.98
C SER A 794 14.12 12.99 -36.13
N PHE A 795 13.46 12.40 -35.14
CA PHE A 795 14.02 11.32 -34.31
C PHE A 795 14.31 10.07 -35.14
N LYS A 796 13.35 9.61 -35.96
CA LYS A 796 13.53 8.43 -36.83
C LYS A 796 14.69 8.61 -37.81
N ARG A 797 14.83 9.79 -38.41
CA ARG A 797 15.96 10.13 -39.29
C ARG A 797 17.30 10.10 -38.55
N GLU A 798 17.34 10.66 -37.34
CA GLU A 798 18.55 10.71 -36.53
C GLU A 798 18.98 9.32 -36.06
N MET A 799 18.04 8.50 -35.55
CA MET A 799 18.28 7.09 -35.21
C MET A 799 18.80 6.31 -36.42
N LYS A 800 18.20 6.45 -37.61
CA LYS A 800 18.69 5.79 -38.82
C LYS A 800 20.13 6.18 -39.15
N LYS A 801 20.47 7.47 -39.05
CA LYS A 801 21.83 7.98 -39.29
C LYS A 801 22.83 7.39 -38.30
N LEU A 802 22.50 7.38 -37.01
CA LEU A 802 23.39 6.89 -35.94
C LEU A 802 23.50 5.35 -35.94
N ASN A 803 22.41 4.63 -36.23
CA ASN A 803 22.42 3.19 -36.38
C ASN A 803 23.27 2.76 -37.58
N ALA A 804 23.27 3.51 -38.69
CA ALA A 804 24.16 3.26 -39.82
C ALA A 804 25.66 3.40 -39.44
N VAL A 805 26.00 4.33 -38.54
CA VAL A 805 27.35 4.43 -37.98
C VAL A 805 27.67 3.21 -37.13
N THR A 806 26.72 2.77 -36.30
CA THR A 806 26.88 1.58 -35.45
C THR A 806 27.04 0.30 -36.28
N PHE A 807 26.30 0.17 -37.39
CA PHE A 807 26.40 -0.95 -38.33
C PHE A 807 27.75 -1.01 -39.05
N LYS A 808 28.52 0.09 -39.10
CA LYS A 808 29.87 0.10 -39.67
C LYS A 808 30.78 -0.92 -38.99
N SER A 809 30.61 -1.17 -37.69
CA SER A 809 31.39 -2.17 -36.95
C SER A 809 31.22 -3.58 -37.51
N PHE A 810 30.00 -3.97 -37.91
CA PHE A 810 29.76 -5.25 -38.59
C PHE A 810 30.42 -5.31 -39.98
N LYS A 811 30.48 -4.19 -40.71
CA LYS A 811 31.24 -4.13 -41.98
C LYS A 811 32.73 -4.35 -41.74
N THR A 812 33.29 -3.74 -40.70
CA THR A 812 34.70 -3.96 -40.31
C THR A 812 34.96 -5.41 -39.90
N LEU A 813 34.04 -6.06 -39.18
CA LEU A 813 34.15 -7.49 -38.88
C LEU A 813 34.20 -8.33 -40.17
N LYS A 814 33.29 -8.05 -41.12
CA LYS A 814 33.29 -8.72 -42.43
C LYS A 814 34.61 -8.53 -43.19
N GLU A 815 35.12 -7.31 -43.21
CA GLU A 815 36.41 -6.98 -43.86
C GLU A 815 37.58 -7.72 -43.20
N THR A 816 37.58 -7.82 -41.88
CA THR A 816 38.62 -8.54 -41.10
C THR A 816 38.63 -10.04 -41.42
N ILE A 817 37.44 -10.66 -41.47
CA ILE A 817 37.31 -12.08 -41.83
C ILE A 817 37.76 -12.32 -43.28
N LEU A 818 37.31 -11.48 -44.22
CA LEU A 818 37.70 -11.61 -45.63
C LEU A 818 39.19 -11.38 -45.85
N GLY A 819 39.83 -10.50 -45.08
CA GLY A 819 41.28 -10.29 -45.09
C GLY A 819 42.08 -11.52 -44.64
N THR A 820 41.46 -12.40 -43.85
CA THR A 820 42.12 -13.60 -43.29
C THR A 820 41.79 -14.86 -44.12
N PHE A 821 40.54 -15.05 -44.54
CA PHE A 821 40.05 -16.30 -45.15
C PHE A 821 39.66 -16.19 -46.62
N SER A 822 39.79 -15.03 -47.27
CA SER A 822 39.43 -14.74 -48.68
C SER A 822 37.93 -14.80 -49.03
N THR A 823 37.16 -15.78 -48.53
CA THR A 823 35.69 -15.84 -48.63
C THR A 823 35.07 -16.19 -47.27
N ILE A 824 33.77 -15.93 -47.09
CA ILE A 824 33.07 -16.32 -45.85
C ILE A 824 32.82 -17.83 -45.85
N GLU A 825 32.59 -18.42 -47.02
CA GLU A 825 32.28 -19.84 -47.19
C GLU A 825 33.48 -20.76 -46.94
N SER A 826 34.69 -20.21 -46.86
CA SER A 826 35.93 -20.96 -46.58
C SER A 826 36.43 -20.78 -45.15
N THR A 827 35.69 -20.06 -44.30
CA THR A 827 36.02 -19.96 -42.87
C THR A 827 35.69 -21.27 -42.15
N PRO A 828 36.43 -21.61 -41.09
CA PRO A 828 36.01 -22.63 -40.11
C PRO A 828 34.55 -22.49 -39.68
N ASP A 829 33.87 -23.62 -39.38
CA ASP A 829 32.44 -23.67 -39.07
C ASP A 829 32.04 -22.75 -37.90
N ASP A 830 32.89 -22.65 -36.88
CA ASP A 830 32.72 -21.79 -35.72
C ASP A 830 32.84 -20.29 -36.05
N ILE A 831 33.76 -19.89 -36.94
CA ILE A 831 33.85 -18.51 -37.47
C ILE A 831 32.64 -18.21 -38.35
N TYR A 832 32.21 -19.17 -39.17
CA TYR A 832 31.04 -19.03 -40.03
C TYR A 832 29.77 -18.81 -39.20
N ASP A 833 29.53 -19.66 -38.21
CA ASP A 833 28.39 -19.57 -37.30
C ASP A 833 28.40 -18.26 -36.52
N TYR A 834 29.56 -17.86 -35.98
CA TYR A 834 29.74 -16.55 -35.33
C TYR A 834 29.38 -15.39 -36.27
N PHE A 835 29.91 -15.39 -37.49
CA PHE A 835 29.60 -14.35 -38.48
C PHE A 835 28.11 -14.30 -38.82
N MET A 836 27.45 -15.45 -38.95
CA MET A 836 26.02 -15.53 -39.27
C MET A 836 25.15 -15.06 -38.10
N ASP A 837 25.54 -15.35 -36.86
CA ASP A 837 24.89 -14.82 -35.66
C ASP A 837 25.06 -13.30 -35.55
N GLU A 838 26.27 -12.77 -35.80
CA GLU A 838 26.52 -11.32 -35.84
C GLU A 838 25.72 -10.66 -36.98
N LYS A 839 25.69 -11.25 -38.16
CA LYS A 839 24.89 -10.75 -39.30
C LYS A 839 23.42 -10.66 -38.94
N LYS A 840 22.88 -11.69 -38.27
CA LYS A 840 21.50 -11.72 -37.80
C LYS A 840 21.24 -10.63 -36.76
N LEU A 841 22.14 -10.46 -35.80
CA LEU A 841 22.07 -9.45 -34.76
C LEU A 841 22.07 -8.02 -35.32
N TYR A 842 22.98 -7.71 -36.25
CA TYR A 842 23.14 -6.36 -36.82
C TYR A 842 22.15 -6.04 -37.95
N SER A 843 21.54 -7.06 -38.57
CA SER A 843 20.60 -6.88 -39.69
C SER A 843 19.51 -5.82 -39.46
N PRO A 844 18.94 -5.63 -38.25
CA PRO A 844 17.91 -4.62 -38.02
C PRO A 844 18.42 -3.17 -37.96
N LEU A 845 19.74 -2.97 -37.88
CA LEU A 845 20.38 -1.64 -37.80
C LEU A 845 20.81 -1.09 -39.18
N LYS A 846 20.71 -1.91 -40.22
CA LYS A 846 21.02 -1.57 -41.61
C LYS A 846 19.94 -0.64 -42.20
#